data_AF-A0A8F6MGA7-F1
#
_entry.id   AF-A0A8F6MGA7-F1
#
_cell.length_a   1.000
_cell.length_b   1.000
_cell.length_c   1.000
_cell.angle_alpha   90.00
_cell.angle_beta   90.00
_cell.angle_gamma   90.00
#
_symmetry.space_group_name_H-M   'P 1'
#
loop_
_entity.id
_entity.type
_entity.pdbx_description
1 polymer ?
#
loop_
_entity_poly.entity_id
_entity_poly.type
_entity_poly.pdbx_seq_one_letter_code
_entity_poly.pdbx_strand_id
1 'polypeptide(L)'
;MLISARYIDVEWNATKQVKKVFYGSPIEIIKKSENNFFIETITFPKRFFYFAFRIEEPISNPPYFLFNEIKEDLLEIIDPKTGENWWIAKGRWISESKKRNYGNKYVHESFRTAGRLELHINDITIEISNRTNNFSVEEMEFFLTDFKNELWSIILNSESVVNAELQKSTPNIFNEDTILYVENCLNSVQKILNDPKFFLVENQQLVIKKKVKPVRRTFRELTTKPNSKTFTSRIHDKSYNNSENRYIHFCTEKLFFIFNKMLQVVERSNIQFSNMAKIYFEESDRLKNSDFKIIDKDLFIQEAYEIKQRSLNFYTELEKLNNNLLPSFLDEILKLNSKILNRNESGNEKLITYRFTLDQIFEYLDHSIQSRFLNGKEFETHPEYHIYNGKYLVVEFPDFIFNVLSKYINSDREISITGNFIWEECEDFYKFTCCNIKKIKGFDRVTYITHQLRLGKKLDNSNDLFFCNNLNGIEYGGKNKRTLKVKYPFEIADNFNDSNYINCIFEISGLANYIKYDNYDFLNWLEINSIKLIDSPLLSDLNKKRKDFKKYERANWQVAYDIHEKKDINHEARLLKHRAIYFENLSNKYSELEGKINSIINKVRKYKLNFRSLNVSKSSHFPNSMVFIQNPNYSSFYNSFKKFLLNSNLNLNQVDQLIEIEKMGLVNISKLYERWVLIKIIKILINDFGFSFISNWQDKLIKAIHDNKYNVEFKAEMPDRQINVTLTYEKVFSNDRRPDFVIDFEYYKYHYNKNNKEWYFEIPPSISRLVIDAKFFDDSSEDHINSTLDELVDIKGYDDNNINRVYIIHPGKGIIKRKTSPLIWSSSCDYGHNAKVINTQTILEKFIARTRSSNHKQGHICFIPSKSIEGSIDNLKRLLLLHIQHVTTVLYSKKENGIHLDWHNYFCTTCSANRDELIVTPKPTRKGISFNIKCKSCYSEFVENFCYNCKTRLFKNGTKWTYHRTYSENTTHCRCPNCNADLYQLTNMDKF
;
A
#
# COMPACT_ATOMS: atom_id res chain seq x y z
N MET A 1 21.59 -48.95 17.05
CA MET A 1 20.94 -47.77 17.64
C MET A 1 19.47 -47.67 17.24
N LEU A 2 18.57 -47.98 18.16
CA LEU A 2 17.13 -47.70 18.05
C LEU A 2 16.87 -46.25 18.48
N ILE A 3 16.37 -45.44 17.55
CA ILE A 3 16.05 -44.02 17.74
C ILE A 3 14.59 -43.83 17.40
N SER A 4 13.86 -43.11 18.25
CA SER A 4 12.49 -42.69 17.95
C SER A 4 12.34 -41.18 18.14
N ALA A 5 11.52 -40.55 17.30
CA ALA A 5 11.31 -39.12 17.29
C ALA A 5 9.81 -38.78 17.41
N ARG A 6 9.47 -37.78 18.23
CA ARG A 6 8.08 -37.32 18.45
C ARG A 6 8.02 -35.81 18.71
N TYR A 7 6.87 -35.21 18.43
CA TYR A 7 6.50 -33.95 19.09
C TYR A 7 5.99 -34.25 20.49
N ILE A 8 6.48 -33.49 21.47
CA ILE A 8 5.98 -33.57 22.84
C ILE A 8 5.65 -32.18 23.39
N ASP A 9 4.64 -32.10 24.25
CA ASP A 9 4.39 -30.95 25.11
C ASP A 9 4.78 -31.32 26.55
N VAL A 10 5.47 -30.43 27.24
CA VAL A 10 6.01 -30.69 28.58
C VAL A 10 5.51 -29.65 29.54
N GLU A 11 4.77 -30.09 30.55
CA GLU A 11 4.32 -29.25 31.66
C GLU A 11 5.39 -29.27 32.75
N TRP A 12 5.91 -28.10 33.11
CA TRP A 12 6.97 -27.96 34.11
C TRP A 12 6.46 -27.31 35.40
N ASN A 13 7.06 -27.67 36.53
CA ASN A 13 6.86 -26.94 37.78
C ASN A 13 7.83 -25.76 37.92
N ALA A 14 7.65 -24.93 38.96
CA ALA A 14 8.50 -23.77 39.22
C ALA A 14 9.97 -24.14 39.56
N THR A 15 10.23 -25.39 39.99
CA THR A 15 11.58 -25.90 40.32
C THR A 15 12.27 -26.55 39.11
N LYS A 16 11.74 -26.39 37.89
CA LYS A 16 12.28 -26.93 36.63
C LYS A 16 12.23 -28.45 36.51
N GLN A 17 11.38 -29.11 37.27
CA GLN A 17 11.10 -30.54 37.12
C GLN A 17 9.89 -30.76 36.21
N VAL A 18 9.91 -31.87 35.49
CA VAL A 18 8.84 -32.30 34.60
C VAL A 18 7.66 -32.81 35.43
N LYS A 19 6.47 -32.22 35.23
CA LYS A 19 5.22 -32.63 35.86
C LYS A 19 4.48 -33.65 34.99
N LYS A 20 4.43 -33.41 33.68
CA LYS A 20 3.72 -34.26 32.73
C LYS A 20 4.25 -34.07 31.32
N VAL A 21 4.28 -35.17 30.56
CA VAL A 21 4.61 -35.16 29.12
C VAL A 21 3.39 -35.61 28.33
N PHE A 22 3.09 -34.89 27.24
CA PHE A 22 2.06 -35.24 26.27
C PHE A 22 2.71 -35.57 24.93
N TYR A 23 2.31 -36.69 24.33
CA TYR A 23 2.93 -37.22 23.12
C TYR A 23 2.06 -36.97 21.88
N GLY A 24 2.68 -36.48 20.82
CA GLY A 24 2.13 -36.52 19.47
C GLY A 24 2.39 -37.86 18.77
N SER A 25 2.00 -37.93 17.49
CA SER A 25 2.28 -39.06 16.63
C SER A 25 3.80 -39.30 16.45
N PRO A 26 4.24 -40.56 16.30
CA PRO A 26 5.60 -40.88 15.89
C PRO A 26 5.99 -40.17 14.59
N ILE A 27 7.22 -39.68 14.54
CA ILE A 27 7.80 -39.09 13.33
C ILE A 27 8.66 -40.16 12.65
N GLU A 28 8.46 -40.33 11.35
CA GLU A 28 9.19 -41.31 10.55
C GLU A 28 10.68 -40.92 10.43
N ILE A 29 11.57 -41.90 10.63
CA ILE A 29 13.02 -41.73 10.48
C ILE A 29 13.46 -42.57 9.29
N ILE A 30 13.95 -41.90 8.25
CA ILE A 30 14.38 -42.52 6.99
C ILE A 30 15.89 -42.73 7.05
N LYS A 31 16.35 -43.97 6.87
CA LYS A 31 17.78 -44.28 6.80
C LYS A 31 18.34 -43.93 5.42
N LYS A 32 19.35 -43.05 5.35
CA LYS A 32 20.07 -42.67 4.11
C LYS A 32 21.32 -43.54 3.89
N SER A 33 22.10 -43.78 4.95
CA SER A 33 23.27 -44.66 4.96
C SER A 33 23.45 -45.31 6.34
N GLU A 34 24.52 -46.06 6.60
CA GLU A 34 24.74 -46.72 7.90
C GLU A 34 24.66 -45.76 9.10
N ASN A 35 25.28 -44.58 8.98
CA ASN A 35 25.35 -43.58 10.05
C ASN A 35 24.58 -42.28 9.76
N ASN A 36 23.89 -42.18 8.62
CA ASN A 36 23.12 -40.98 8.27
C ASN A 36 21.63 -41.28 8.14
N PHE A 37 20.83 -40.51 8.87
CA PHE A 37 19.37 -40.60 8.86
C PHE A 37 18.75 -39.26 8.45
N PHE A 38 17.49 -39.30 8.09
CA PHE A 38 16.72 -38.14 7.67
C PHE A 38 15.33 -38.14 8.30
N ILE A 39 14.89 -36.97 8.74
CA ILE A 39 13.57 -36.78 9.34
C ILE A 39 12.93 -35.53 8.76
N GLU A 40 11.63 -35.60 8.47
CA GLU A 40 10.82 -34.45 8.11
C GLU A 40 9.94 -33.99 9.28
N THR A 41 9.96 -32.68 9.56
CA THR A 41 9.27 -32.03 10.68
C THR A 41 8.55 -30.76 10.21
N ILE A 42 7.70 -30.17 11.05
CA ILE A 42 6.91 -28.98 10.76
C ILE A 42 6.94 -28.00 11.93
N THR A 43 6.99 -26.70 11.62
CA THR A 43 6.99 -25.63 12.63
C THR A 43 5.60 -25.39 13.23
N PHE A 44 5.57 -24.94 14.49
CA PHE A 44 4.33 -24.58 15.20
C PHE A 44 4.45 -23.17 15.79
N PRO A 45 3.91 -22.11 15.14
CA PRO A 45 4.11 -20.74 15.61
C PRO A 45 3.36 -20.40 16.90
N LYS A 46 2.15 -20.97 17.02
CA LYS A 46 1.16 -20.65 18.06
C LYS A 46 1.23 -21.57 19.28
N ARG A 47 1.73 -22.80 19.12
CA ARG A 47 1.89 -23.79 20.20
C ARG A 47 3.34 -24.17 20.34
N PHE A 48 3.78 -24.33 21.58
CA PHE A 48 5.15 -24.70 21.87
C PHE A 48 5.21 -26.23 22.02
N PHE A 49 5.69 -26.91 20.98
CA PHE A 49 6.01 -28.34 21.05
C PHE A 49 7.53 -28.52 20.96
N TYR A 50 8.06 -29.42 21.76
CA TYR A 50 9.44 -29.87 21.63
C TYR A 50 9.52 -30.96 20.58
N PHE A 51 10.54 -30.87 19.75
CA PHE A 51 10.98 -32.01 18.95
C PHE A 51 11.90 -32.86 19.83
N ALA A 52 11.48 -34.08 20.14
CA ALA A 52 12.11 -34.92 21.13
C ALA A 52 12.57 -36.25 20.54
N PHE A 53 13.72 -36.71 21.04
CA PHE A 53 14.36 -37.95 20.62
C PHE A 53 14.50 -38.89 21.81
N ARG A 54 14.08 -40.14 21.61
CA ARG A 54 14.38 -41.21 22.54
C ARG A 54 15.40 -42.13 21.91
N ILE A 55 16.44 -42.41 22.69
CA ILE A 55 17.60 -43.22 22.32
C ILE A 55 17.64 -44.38 23.31
N GLU A 56 17.57 -45.61 22.81
CA GLU A 56 17.50 -46.80 23.68
C GLU A 56 18.89 -47.35 24.06
N GLU A 57 19.94 -46.96 23.32
CA GLU A 57 21.32 -47.36 23.60
C GLU A 57 22.05 -46.33 24.48
N PRO A 58 23.02 -46.76 25.30
CA PRO A 58 23.81 -45.85 26.12
C PRO A 58 24.65 -44.92 25.24
N ILE A 59 24.54 -43.62 25.50
CA ILE A 59 25.26 -42.55 24.81
C ILE A 59 26.48 -42.10 25.62
N SER A 60 27.61 -41.90 24.96
CA SER A 60 28.86 -41.50 25.62
C SER A 60 28.95 -40.00 25.84
N ASN A 61 28.31 -39.21 24.97
CA ASN A 61 28.19 -37.77 25.08
C ASN A 61 26.72 -37.34 24.92
N PRO A 62 26.32 -36.19 25.51
CA PRO A 62 25.02 -35.60 25.25
C PRO A 62 24.80 -35.39 23.75
N PRO A 63 23.66 -35.82 23.19
CA PRO A 63 23.26 -35.48 21.83
C PRO A 63 23.23 -33.97 21.66
N TYR A 64 23.58 -33.48 20.47
CA TYR A 64 23.60 -32.04 20.24
C TYR A 64 23.08 -31.68 18.85
N PHE A 65 22.44 -30.52 18.78
CA PHE A 65 22.19 -29.89 17.49
C PHE A 65 23.45 -29.16 17.03
N LEU A 66 23.77 -29.32 15.76
CA LEU A 66 24.75 -28.47 15.07
C LEU A 66 23.98 -27.49 14.20
N PHE A 67 24.07 -26.21 14.54
CA PHE A 67 23.44 -25.12 13.80
C PHE A 67 24.52 -24.13 13.35
N ASN A 68 24.90 -24.18 12.07
CA ASN A 68 25.95 -23.32 11.49
C ASN A 68 27.23 -23.27 12.34
N GLU A 69 27.80 -24.44 12.66
CA GLU A 69 29.00 -24.61 13.51
C GLU A 69 28.81 -24.29 15.00
N ILE A 70 27.62 -23.84 15.43
CA ILE A 70 27.27 -23.69 16.84
C ILE A 70 26.71 -25.01 17.36
N LYS A 71 27.39 -25.57 18.36
CA LYS A 71 26.96 -26.78 19.07
C LYS A 71 26.04 -26.40 20.23
N GLU A 72 24.84 -26.98 20.26
CA GLU A 72 23.91 -26.86 21.38
C GLU A 72 23.52 -28.25 21.90
N ASP A 73 23.95 -28.55 23.14
CA ASP A 73 23.65 -29.83 23.79
C ASP A 73 22.15 -29.92 24.14
N LEU A 74 21.57 -31.09 23.91
CA LEU A 74 20.20 -31.42 24.27
C LEU A 74 20.04 -31.60 25.79
N LEU A 75 18.86 -31.25 26.29
CA LEU A 75 18.42 -31.46 27.66
C LEU A 75 17.72 -32.81 27.76
N GLU A 76 18.16 -33.61 28.72
CA GLU A 76 17.52 -34.84 29.12
C GLU A 76 16.26 -34.56 29.95
N ILE A 77 15.16 -35.23 29.65
CA ILE A 77 13.93 -35.22 30.43
C ILE A 77 13.42 -36.64 30.65
N ILE A 78 12.86 -36.89 31.83
CA ILE A 78 12.28 -38.18 32.19
C ILE A 78 10.78 -37.96 32.38
N ASP A 79 9.95 -38.74 31.68
CA ASP A 79 8.50 -38.72 31.90
C ASP A 79 8.19 -39.43 33.23
N PRO A 80 7.65 -38.72 34.25
CA PRO A 80 7.35 -39.32 35.55
C PRO A 80 6.26 -40.40 35.48
N LYS A 81 5.46 -40.46 34.41
CA LYS A 81 4.40 -41.47 34.25
C LYS A 81 4.91 -42.77 33.63
N THR A 82 5.76 -42.68 32.62
CA THR A 82 6.23 -43.85 31.85
C THR A 82 7.65 -44.28 32.20
N GLY A 83 8.44 -43.41 32.85
CA GLY A 83 9.86 -43.61 33.10
C GLY A 83 10.72 -43.47 31.84
N GLU A 84 10.15 -43.07 30.71
CA GLU A 84 10.88 -42.95 29.45
C GLU A 84 11.77 -41.70 29.42
N ASN A 85 12.97 -41.87 28.86
CA ASN A 85 13.95 -40.83 28.70
C ASN A 85 13.86 -40.19 27.30
N TRP A 86 13.72 -38.87 27.26
CA TRP A 86 13.61 -38.07 26.04
C TRP A 86 14.60 -36.91 26.06
N TRP A 87 15.19 -36.62 24.90
CA TRP A 87 16.13 -35.53 24.69
C TRP A 87 15.44 -34.41 23.92
N ILE A 88 15.46 -33.19 24.47
CA ILE A 88 14.83 -31.99 23.90
C ILE A 88 15.80 -30.82 23.83
N ALA A 89 15.52 -29.84 22.97
CA ALA A 89 16.32 -28.61 22.94
C ALA A 89 16.23 -27.86 24.28
N LYS A 90 17.39 -27.56 24.89
CA LYS A 90 17.48 -26.97 26.22
C LYS A 90 16.93 -25.54 26.27
N GLY A 91 17.29 -24.69 25.31
CA GLY A 91 16.79 -23.31 25.23
C GLY A 91 16.90 -22.49 26.53
N ARG A 92 16.03 -21.48 26.66
CA ARG A 92 15.97 -20.56 27.80
C ARG A 92 14.78 -20.84 28.71
N TRP A 93 14.99 -20.89 30.02
CA TRP A 93 13.90 -20.97 31.00
C TRP A 93 13.09 -19.67 31.09
N ILE A 94 11.75 -19.79 31.04
CA ILE A 94 10.79 -18.71 31.28
C ILE A 94 9.90 -19.09 32.46
N SER A 95 9.77 -18.16 33.42
CA SER A 95 8.87 -18.28 34.57
C SER A 95 7.56 -17.54 34.35
N GLU A 96 6.50 -18.06 34.96
CA GLU A 96 5.12 -17.57 34.90
C GLU A 96 4.96 -16.09 35.28
N SER A 97 5.89 -15.54 36.07
CA SER A 97 5.91 -14.13 36.49
C SER A 97 6.21 -13.11 35.38
N LYS A 98 6.59 -13.53 34.16
CA LYS A 98 6.88 -12.62 33.03
C LYS A 98 5.84 -12.75 31.92
N LYS A 99 4.89 -11.80 31.90
CA LYS A 99 3.91 -11.47 30.83
C LYS A 99 4.08 -12.27 29.52
N ARG A 100 3.39 -13.40 29.42
CA ARG A 100 2.83 -14.08 28.22
C ARG A 100 2.20 -15.39 28.72
N ASN A 101 1.02 -15.77 28.22
CA ASN A 101 0.16 -16.89 28.68
C ASN A 101 0.78 -18.31 28.52
N TYR A 102 2.00 -18.54 28.97
CA TYR A 102 2.81 -19.69 28.56
C TYR A 102 3.24 -20.63 29.70
N GLY A 103 3.00 -20.29 30.96
CA GLY A 103 3.42 -21.08 32.13
C GLY A 103 4.95 -21.17 32.29
N ASN A 104 5.41 -21.93 33.30
CA ASN A 104 6.82 -22.26 33.49
C ASN A 104 7.29 -23.27 32.44
N LYS A 105 8.34 -22.96 31.66
CA LYS A 105 8.93 -23.91 30.69
C LYS A 105 10.27 -23.45 30.13
N TYR A 106 11.00 -24.39 29.55
CA TYR A 106 12.09 -24.08 28.63
C TYR A 106 11.52 -23.63 27.27
N VAL A 107 12.16 -22.63 26.66
CA VAL A 107 11.78 -22.09 25.35
C VAL A 107 13.04 -22.04 24.51
N HIS A 108 13.12 -22.91 23.52
CA HIS A 108 14.15 -22.92 22.48
C HIS A 108 13.51 -22.42 21.18
N GLU A 109 14.20 -21.73 20.27
CA GLU A 109 13.58 -21.17 19.05
C GLU A 109 13.39 -22.21 17.92
N SER A 110 13.85 -23.47 18.09
CA SER A 110 13.76 -24.51 17.04
C SER A 110 12.34 -24.78 16.52
N PHE A 111 11.32 -24.73 17.39
CA PHE A 111 9.91 -24.91 17.00
C PHE A 111 9.38 -23.83 16.03
N ARG A 112 10.08 -22.68 15.92
CA ARG A 112 9.82 -21.57 14.98
C ARG A 112 10.89 -21.43 13.90
N THR A 113 11.90 -22.29 13.92
CA THR A 113 13.03 -22.24 13.02
C THR A 113 12.79 -23.27 11.93
N ALA A 114 12.42 -22.79 10.75
CA ALA A 114 12.21 -23.62 9.58
C ALA A 114 13.51 -23.71 8.77
N GLY A 115 13.84 -24.87 8.20
CA GLY A 115 15.11 -25.12 7.53
C GLY A 115 15.73 -26.48 7.83
N ARG A 116 17.03 -26.63 7.53
CA ARG A 116 17.79 -27.84 7.83
C ARG A 116 18.55 -27.72 9.15
N LEU A 117 18.48 -28.78 9.95
CA LEU A 117 19.16 -28.92 11.23
C LEU A 117 19.88 -30.27 11.23
N GLU A 118 21.07 -30.34 11.83
CA GLU A 118 21.76 -31.61 12.04
C GLU A 118 21.73 -31.96 13.52
N LEU A 119 21.28 -33.18 13.82
CA LEU A 119 21.41 -33.78 15.14
C LEU A 119 22.55 -34.79 15.10
N HIS A 120 23.52 -34.62 15.98
CA HIS A 120 24.66 -35.51 16.14
C HIS A 120 24.50 -36.33 17.41
N ILE A 121 24.57 -37.65 17.27
CA ILE A 121 24.51 -38.60 18.37
C ILE A 121 25.65 -39.60 18.22
N ASN A 122 26.70 -39.47 19.04
CA ASN A 122 27.96 -40.19 18.85
C ASN A 122 28.48 -40.06 17.41
N ASP A 123 28.52 -41.15 16.64
CA ASP A 123 28.95 -41.20 15.23
C ASP A 123 27.79 -41.13 14.22
N ILE A 124 26.55 -40.98 14.70
CA ILE A 124 25.34 -40.89 13.88
C ILE A 124 24.96 -39.43 13.65
N THR A 125 24.67 -39.10 12.38
CA THR A 125 24.12 -37.80 11.98
C THR A 125 22.68 -37.97 11.49
N ILE A 126 21.77 -37.15 12.02
CA ILE A 126 20.37 -37.09 11.57
C ILE A 126 20.13 -35.72 10.96
N GLU A 127 19.86 -35.68 9.66
CA GLU A 127 19.43 -34.48 8.95
C GLU A 127 17.93 -34.27 9.17
N ILE A 128 17.56 -33.13 9.72
CA ILE A 128 16.19 -32.77 10.03
C ILE A 128 15.78 -31.65 9.08
N SER A 129 14.77 -31.92 8.28
CA SER A 129 14.12 -30.94 7.41
C SER A 129 12.86 -30.42 8.12
N ASN A 130 12.89 -29.17 8.58
CA ASN A 130 11.76 -28.55 9.28
C ASN A 130 11.02 -27.59 8.35
N ARG A 131 9.89 -28.02 7.79
CA ARG A 131 9.08 -27.21 6.86
C ARG A 131 8.08 -26.33 7.60
N THR A 132 7.46 -25.40 6.88
CA THR A 132 6.28 -24.65 7.34
C THR A 132 5.05 -25.21 6.62
N ASN A 133 3.84 -24.81 7.01
CA ASN A 133 2.63 -25.21 6.29
C ASN A 133 2.61 -24.74 4.82
N ASN A 134 3.20 -23.58 4.52
CA ASN A 134 3.03 -22.89 3.24
C ASN A 134 4.30 -22.81 2.38
N PHE A 135 5.46 -23.17 2.93
CA PHE A 135 6.75 -23.08 2.24
C PHE A 135 7.56 -24.36 2.46
N SER A 136 8.22 -24.80 1.38
CA SER A 136 9.22 -25.88 1.45
C SER A 136 10.55 -25.35 2.00
N VAL A 137 11.42 -26.27 2.43
CA VAL A 137 12.76 -25.90 2.93
C VAL A 137 13.60 -25.26 1.83
N GLU A 138 13.48 -25.71 0.58
CA GLU A 138 14.17 -25.12 -0.58
C GLU A 138 13.72 -23.67 -0.82
N GLU A 139 12.42 -23.37 -0.66
CA GLU A 139 11.92 -22.01 -0.76
C GLU A 139 12.53 -21.13 0.33
N MET A 140 12.65 -21.63 1.57
CA MET A 140 13.25 -20.88 2.68
C MET A 140 14.75 -20.63 2.47
N GLU A 141 15.50 -21.63 2.02
CA GLU A 141 16.91 -21.46 1.67
C GLU A 141 17.08 -20.43 0.55
N PHE A 142 16.15 -20.39 -0.41
CA PHE A 142 16.09 -19.34 -1.41
C PHE A 142 15.81 -17.96 -0.80
N PHE A 143 14.89 -17.83 0.16
CA PHE A 143 14.66 -16.57 0.90
C PHE A 143 15.94 -16.08 1.58
N LEU A 144 16.65 -16.96 2.29
CA LEU A 144 17.90 -16.61 2.97
C LEU A 144 18.99 -16.19 1.98
N THR A 145 19.12 -16.92 0.89
CA THR A 145 20.07 -16.61 -0.18
C THR A 145 19.73 -15.28 -0.84
N ASP A 146 18.45 -15.03 -1.11
CA ASP A 146 17.99 -13.75 -1.65
C ASP A 146 18.29 -12.61 -0.69
N PHE A 147 17.98 -12.76 0.59
CA PHE A 147 18.28 -11.79 1.64
C PHE A 147 19.77 -11.41 1.68
N LYS A 148 20.68 -12.40 1.74
CA LYS A 148 22.13 -12.15 1.78
C LYS A 148 22.59 -11.40 0.54
N ASN A 149 22.16 -11.86 -0.64
CA ASN A 149 22.55 -11.25 -1.90
C ASN A 149 22.03 -9.82 -2.05
N GLU A 150 20.81 -9.56 -1.59
CA GLU A 150 20.19 -8.23 -1.67
C GLU A 150 20.83 -7.25 -0.69
N LEU A 151 21.24 -7.73 0.49
CA LEU A 151 22.03 -6.95 1.44
C LEU A 151 23.37 -6.52 0.81
N TRP A 152 24.10 -7.45 0.20
CA TRP A 152 25.33 -7.10 -0.52
C TRP A 152 25.08 -6.14 -1.67
N SER A 153 24.04 -6.38 -2.46
CA SER A 153 23.66 -5.52 -3.57
C SER A 153 23.42 -4.08 -3.11
N ILE A 154 22.73 -3.87 -1.99
CA ILE A 154 22.39 -2.53 -1.51
C ILE A 154 23.57 -1.82 -0.82
N ILE A 155 24.45 -2.58 -0.17
CA ILE A 155 25.64 -2.02 0.51
C ILE A 155 26.68 -1.61 -0.53
N LEU A 156 26.88 -2.44 -1.56
CA LEU A 156 27.88 -2.21 -2.60
C LEU A 156 27.39 -1.21 -3.65
N ASN A 157 26.09 -1.21 -3.97
CA ASN A 157 25.48 -0.30 -4.94
C ASN A 157 24.57 0.71 -4.22
N SER A 158 25.17 1.73 -3.62
CA SER A 158 24.44 2.75 -2.84
C SER A 158 23.64 3.74 -3.68
N GLU A 159 23.77 3.70 -5.01
CA GLU A 159 23.05 4.56 -5.95
C GLU A 159 22.35 3.74 -7.03
N SER A 160 21.29 4.31 -7.61
CA SER A 160 20.76 3.79 -8.86
C SER A 160 21.82 3.97 -9.96
N VAL A 161 22.01 2.95 -10.80
CA VAL A 161 22.91 3.00 -11.97
C VAL A 161 22.59 4.19 -12.89
N VAL A 162 21.35 4.71 -12.80
CA VAL A 162 20.83 5.85 -13.55
C VAL A 162 21.34 7.18 -13.00
N ASN A 163 21.51 7.32 -11.69
CA ASN A 163 21.96 8.57 -11.05
C ASN A 163 23.50 8.71 -11.01
N ALA A 164 24.22 7.60 -11.14
CA ALA A 164 25.68 7.55 -11.07
C ALA A 164 26.40 8.39 -12.16
N GLU A 165 25.77 8.63 -13.31
CA GLU A 165 26.33 9.51 -14.35
C GLU A 165 26.17 11.02 -14.02
N LEU A 166 25.32 11.38 -13.04
CA LEU A 166 24.91 12.77 -12.77
C LEU A 166 25.32 13.30 -11.38
N GLN A 167 25.45 12.44 -10.36
CA GLN A 167 25.91 12.84 -9.02
C GLN A 167 27.38 12.46 -8.78
N LYS A 168 28.30 13.40 -9.05
CA LYS A 168 29.75 13.23 -8.77
C LYS A 168 30.11 13.17 -7.27
N SER A 169 29.15 13.27 -6.35
CA SER A 169 29.41 13.54 -4.93
C SER A 169 29.53 12.31 -4.04
N THR A 170 29.12 11.13 -4.49
CA THR A 170 29.03 9.95 -3.63
C THR A 170 29.80 8.76 -4.22
N PRO A 171 30.68 8.10 -3.44
CA PRO A 171 31.49 7.01 -3.97
C PRO A 171 30.68 5.76 -4.32
N ASN A 172 30.83 5.25 -5.55
CA ASN A 172 30.31 3.96 -6.00
C ASN A 172 31.47 2.96 -6.13
N ILE A 173 31.30 1.72 -5.63
CA ILE A 173 32.33 0.69 -5.71
C ILE A 173 32.62 0.24 -7.16
N PHE A 174 31.68 0.48 -8.07
CA PHE A 174 31.81 0.19 -9.50
C PHE A 174 32.38 1.36 -10.31
N ASN A 175 32.75 2.47 -9.65
CA ASN A 175 33.42 3.60 -10.31
C ASN A 175 34.83 3.20 -10.77
N GLU A 176 35.30 3.80 -11.88
CA GLU A 176 36.63 3.59 -12.44
C GLU A 176 37.74 3.94 -11.43
N ASP A 177 37.55 5.00 -10.63
CA ASP A 177 38.49 5.37 -9.56
C ASP A 177 38.68 4.24 -8.53
N THR A 178 37.59 3.54 -8.20
CA THR A 178 37.63 2.44 -7.22
C THR A 178 38.39 1.24 -7.78
N ILE A 179 38.18 0.92 -9.05
CA ILE A 179 38.93 -0.12 -9.76
C ILE A 179 40.42 0.25 -9.81
N LEU A 180 40.75 1.51 -10.09
CA LEU A 180 42.13 2.00 -10.11
C LEU A 180 42.82 1.84 -8.75
N TYR A 181 42.14 2.16 -7.63
CA TYR A 181 42.70 1.93 -6.30
C TYR A 181 43.00 0.46 -6.03
N VAL A 182 42.16 -0.44 -6.53
CA VAL A 182 42.37 -1.88 -6.38
C VAL A 182 43.53 -2.36 -7.23
N GLU A 183 43.66 -1.89 -8.47
CA GLU A 183 44.81 -2.21 -9.31
C GLU A 183 46.13 -1.73 -8.66
N ASN A 184 46.13 -0.54 -8.06
CA ASN A 184 47.26 -0.03 -7.30
C ASN A 184 47.58 -0.90 -6.07
N CYS A 185 46.56 -1.40 -5.37
CA CYS A 185 46.76 -2.40 -4.31
C CYS A 185 47.42 -3.66 -4.85
N LEU A 186 46.91 -4.23 -5.94
CA LEU A 186 47.43 -5.47 -6.53
C LEU A 186 48.87 -5.32 -7.03
N ASN A 187 49.18 -4.21 -7.69
CA ASN A 187 50.54 -3.90 -8.13
C ASN A 187 51.50 -3.79 -6.94
N SER A 188 51.05 -3.18 -5.84
CA SER A 188 51.84 -3.07 -4.61
C SER A 188 52.04 -4.44 -3.95
N VAL A 189 51.00 -5.28 -3.88
CA VAL A 189 51.10 -6.67 -3.36
C VAL A 189 52.05 -7.51 -4.20
N GLN A 190 52.00 -7.42 -5.53
CA GLN A 190 52.93 -8.12 -6.41
C GLN A 190 54.39 -7.75 -6.10
N LYS A 191 54.68 -6.45 -5.93
CA LYS A 191 56.02 -5.98 -5.59
C LYS A 191 56.46 -6.46 -4.20
N ILE A 192 55.55 -6.43 -3.22
CA ILE A 192 55.81 -6.95 -1.86
C ILE A 192 56.07 -8.47 -1.88
N LEU A 193 55.36 -9.25 -2.70
CA LEU A 193 55.58 -10.68 -2.82
C LEU A 193 56.89 -11.03 -3.53
N ASN A 194 57.38 -10.16 -4.42
CA ASN A 194 58.66 -10.34 -5.09
C ASN A 194 59.85 -10.05 -4.15
N ASP A 195 59.72 -9.05 -3.27
CA ASP A 195 60.73 -8.71 -2.25
C ASP A 195 60.08 -8.46 -0.87
N PRO A 196 59.63 -9.52 -0.18
CA PRO A 196 58.92 -9.38 1.08
C PRO A 196 59.89 -9.07 2.22
N LYS A 197 59.48 -8.17 3.12
CA LYS A 197 60.21 -7.95 4.39
C LYS A 197 60.37 -9.30 5.10
N PHE A 198 61.58 -9.58 5.57
CA PHE A 198 61.88 -10.78 6.37
C PHE A 198 62.60 -10.42 7.66
N PHE A 199 62.57 -11.35 8.60
CA PHE A 199 63.42 -11.36 9.77
C PHE A 199 64.10 -12.72 9.88
N LEU A 200 65.19 -12.80 10.62
CA LEU A 200 65.94 -14.04 10.81
C LEU A 200 65.39 -14.78 12.03
N VAL A 201 65.02 -16.05 11.85
CA VAL A 201 64.65 -16.97 12.94
C VAL A 201 65.83 -17.87 13.22
N GLU A 202 66.24 -17.96 14.49
CA GLU A 202 67.29 -18.87 14.93
C GLU A 202 66.74 -20.28 15.15
N ASN A 203 67.26 -21.25 14.40
CA ASN A 203 66.94 -22.67 14.50
C ASN A 203 68.21 -23.48 14.84
N GLN A 204 68.01 -24.69 15.38
CA GLN A 204 69.10 -25.62 15.66
C GLN A 204 69.04 -26.81 14.69
N GLN A 205 70.12 -27.06 13.96
CA GLN A 205 70.24 -28.20 13.04
C GLN A 205 71.63 -28.84 13.14
N LEU A 206 71.75 -30.10 12.71
CA LEU A 206 73.02 -30.80 12.62
C LEU A 206 73.82 -30.29 11.42
N VAL A 207 75.00 -29.74 11.67
CA VAL A 207 75.90 -29.22 10.63
C VAL A 207 77.27 -29.87 10.78
N ILE A 208 77.99 -30.03 9.67
CA ILE A 208 79.35 -30.56 9.64
C ILE A 208 80.24 -29.74 10.58
N LYS A 209 81.06 -30.41 11.40
CA LYS A 209 81.91 -29.84 12.47
C LYS A 209 82.59 -28.50 12.12
N LYS A 210 83.06 -28.34 10.88
CA LYS A 210 83.75 -27.11 10.39
C LYS A 210 82.85 -25.87 10.24
N LYS A 211 81.53 -26.04 10.10
CA LYS A 211 80.56 -24.96 9.86
C LYS A 211 79.66 -24.71 11.08
N VAL A 212 79.96 -25.34 12.22
CA VAL A 212 79.14 -25.27 13.44
C VAL A 212 79.32 -23.92 14.12
N LYS A 213 78.19 -23.24 14.36
CA LYS A 213 78.07 -22.11 15.27
C LYS A 213 77.58 -22.65 16.62
N PRO A 214 78.37 -22.54 17.71
CA PRO A 214 78.09 -23.25 18.94
C PRO A 214 76.84 -22.76 19.67
N VAL A 215 76.07 -23.73 20.21
CA VAL A 215 74.98 -23.57 21.18
C VAL A 215 75.23 -24.49 22.37
N ARG A 216 74.50 -24.32 23.49
CA ARG A 216 74.68 -25.15 24.71
C ARG A 216 74.69 -26.66 24.43
N ARG A 217 73.85 -27.11 23.50
CA ARG A 217 73.76 -28.51 23.07
C ARG A 217 75.01 -28.98 22.30
N THR A 218 75.60 -28.11 21.48
CA THR A 218 76.86 -28.38 20.76
C THR A 218 77.99 -28.74 21.71
N PHE A 219 78.14 -27.97 22.80
CA PHE A 219 79.19 -28.23 23.79
C PHE A 219 79.01 -29.60 24.45
N ARG A 220 77.77 -29.95 24.80
CA ARG A 220 77.43 -31.25 25.37
C ARG A 220 77.70 -32.40 24.39
N GLU A 221 77.40 -32.22 23.11
CA GLU A 221 77.66 -33.21 22.05
C GLU A 221 79.16 -33.36 21.74
N LEU A 222 79.94 -32.27 21.78
CA LEU A 222 81.39 -32.31 21.61
C LEU A 222 82.09 -33.06 22.75
N THR A 223 81.60 -32.94 23.99
CA THR A 223 82.15 -33.65 25.15
C THR A 223 81.75 -35.13 25.20
N THR A 224 80.53 -35.47 24.75
CA THR A 224 80.00 -36.85 24.83
C THR A 224 80.28 -37.68 23.59
N LYS A 225 80.45 -37.06 22.41
CA LYS A 225 80.70 -37.72 21.12
C LYS A 225 81.71 -36.92 20.25
N PRO A 226 82.98 -36.81 20.68
CA PRO A 226 83.98 -35.94 20.02
C PRO A 226 84.31 -36.30 18.56
N ASN A 227 84.11 -37.56 18.19
CA ASN A 227 84.36 -38.10 16.83
C ASN A 227 83.15 -37.96 15.88
N SER A 228 82.05 -37.36 16.31
CA SER A 228 80.91 -37.11 15.41
C SER A 228 81.29 -36.18 14.25
N LYS A 229 80.82 -36.51 13.03
CA LYS A 229 81.04 -35.67 11.84
C LYS A 229 80.11 -34.45 11.80
N THR A 230 78.99 -34.49 12.52
CA THR A 230 77.99 -33.42 12.61
C THR A 230 77.67 -33.09 14.06
N PHE A 231 77.45 -31.81 14.34
CA PHE A 231 77.03 -31.32 15.67
C PHE A 231 75.88 -30.34 15.51
N THR A 232 75.05 -30.22 16.54
CA THR A 232 73.98 -29.22 16.59
C THR A 232 74.60 -27.84 16.48
N SER A 233 74.09 -26.99 15.60
CA SER A 233 74.56 -25.62 15.34
C SER A 233 73.38 -24.67 15.29
N ARG A 234 73.56 -23.41 15.71
CA ARG A 234 72.59 -22.35 15.38
C ARG A 234 72.69 -21.99 13.89
N ILE A 235 71.55 -21.94 13.21
CA ILE A 235 71.37 -21.48 11.83
C ILE A 235 70.28 -20.40 11.83
N HIS A 236 70.38 -19.44 10.93
CA HIS A 236 69.35 -18.41 10.75
C HIS A 236 68.62 -18.65 9.44
N ASP A 237 67.32 -18.93 9.54
CA ASP A 237 66.42 -19.03 8.39
C ASP A 237 65.65 -17.73 8.20
N LYS A 238 65.38 -17.35 6.95
CA LYS A 238 64.51 -16.20 6.67
C LYS A 238 63.06 -16.58 6.97
N SER A 239 62.40 -15.81 7.84
CA SER A 239 60.96 -15.86 8.03
C SER A 239 60.30 -14.61 7.49
N TYR A 240 59.27 -14.80 6.66
CA TYR A 240 58.46 -13.72 6.10
C TYR A 240 57.23 -13.43 6.96
N ASN A 241 57.00 -14.18 8.04
CA ASN A 241 55.79 -14.11 8.86
C ASN A 241 55.83 -13.00 9.93
N ASN A 242 56.11 -11.75 9.52
CA ASN A 242 56.11 -10.56 10.39
C ASN A 242 54.74 -9.84 10.40
N SER A 243 54.58 -8.89 11.31
CA SER A 243 53.33 -8.15 11.49
C SER A 243 52.85 -7.42 10.22
N GLU A 244 53.77 -6.85 9.45
CA GLU A 244 53.45 -6.12 8.23
C GLU A 244 52.91 -7.06 7.15
N ASN A 245 53.61 -8.14 6.87
CA ASN A 245 53.18 -9.14 5.90
C ASN A 245 51.89 -9.84 6.33
N ARG A 246 51.70 -10.09 7.63
CA ARG A 246 50.45 -10.64 8.18
C ARG A 246 49.26 -9.73 7.94
N TYR A 247 49.45 -8.42 8.08
CA TYR A 247 48.43 -7.41 7.83
C TYR A 247 48.12 -7.29 6.32
N ILE A 248 49.12 -7.27 5.45
CA ILE A 248 48.92 -7.26 3.99
C ILE A 248 48.17 -8.53 3.55
N HIS A 249 48.55 -9.70 4.08
CA HIS A 249 47.87 -10.96 3.79
C HIS A 249 46.41 -10.93 4.26
N PHE A 250 46.14 -10.41 5.46
CA PHE A 250 44.78 -10.18 5.96
C PHE A 250 43.96 -9.28 5.02
N CYS A 251 44.50 -8.12 4.62
CA CYS A 251 43.81 -7.20 3.70
C CYS A 251 43.57 -7.83 2.32
N THR A 252 44.53 -8.62 1.82
CA THR A 252 44.40 -9.34 0.54
C THR A 252 43.28 -10.39 0.61
N GLU A 253 43.13 -11.10 1.73
CA GLU A 253 42.00 -12.02 1.95
C GLU A 253 40.66 -11.28 2.02
N LYS A 254 40.62 -10.09 2.62
CA LYS A 254 39.41 -9.24 2.63
C LYS A 254 39.06 -8.74 1.24
N LEU A 255 40.04 -8.28 0.46
CA LEU A 255 39.85 -7.94 -0.95
C LEU A 255 39.28 -9.14 -1.72
N PHE A 256 39.86 -10.34 -1.55
CA PHE A 256 39.35 -11.54 -2.21
C PHE A 256 37.87 -11.79 -1.86
N PHE A 257 37.52 -11.72 -0.58
CA PHE A 257 36.15 -11.93 -0.13
C PHE A 257 35.18 -10.91 -0.74
N ILE A 258 35.50 -9.61 -0.64
CA ILE A 258 34.65 -8.53 -1.18
C ILE A 258 34.48 -8.69 -2.69
N PHE A 259 35.56 -8.95 -3.44
CA PHE A 259 35.48 -9.09 -4.89
C PHE A 259 34.69 -10.33 -5.33
N ASN A 260 34.79 -11.47 -4.63
CA ASN A 260 33.90 -12.60 -4.93
C ASN A 260 32.43 -12.25 -4.70
N LYS A 261 32.12 -11.48 -3.64
CA LYS A 261 30.75 -11.01 -3.39
C LYS A 261 30.29 -9.99 -4.44
N MET A 262 31.16 -9.09 -4.87
CA MET A 262 30.88 -8.18 -5.99
C MET A 262 30.59 -8.95 -7.27
N LEU A 263 31.37 -9.99 -7.59
CA LEU A 263 31.13 -10.83 -8.77
C LEU A 263 29.74 -11.46 -8.71
N GLN A 264 29.37 -12.07 -7.57
CA GLN A 264 28.03 -12.65 -7.37
C GLN A 264 26.91 -11.62 -7.60
N VAL A 265 27.08 -10.39 -7.09
CA VAL A 265 26.11 -9.30 -7.28
C VAL A 265 26.03 -8.88 -8.75
N VAL A 266 27.16 -8.77 -9.44
CA VAL A 266 27.24 -8.34 -10.84
C VAL A 266 26.67 -9.40 -11.78
N GLU A 267 27.07 -10.67 -11.66
CA GLU A 267 26.53 -11.79 -12.44
C GLU A 267 25.02 -11.87 -12.29
N ARG A 268 24.53 -11.76 -11.05
CA ARG A 268 23.09 -11.78 -10.78
C ARG A 268 22.35 -10.61 -11.40
N SER A 269 22.91 -9.41 -11.29
CA SER A 269 22.32 -8.20 -11.89
C SER A 269 22.29 -8.31 -13.41
N ASN A 270 23.35 -8.84 -14.02
CA ASN A 270 23.43 -9.14 -15.45
C ASN A 270 22.31 -10.09 -15.88
N ILE A 271 22.17 -11.23 -15.21
CA ILE A 271 21.09 -12.20 -15.46
C ILE A 271 19.71 -11.56 -15.27
N GLN A 272 19.53 -10.76 -14.22
CA GLN A 272 18.26 -10.09 -13.95
C GLN A 272 17.88 -9.12 -15.08
N PHE A 273 18.82 -8.27 -15.52
CA PHE A 273 18.57 -7.30 -16.59
C PHE A 273 18.36 -7.99 -17.94
N SER A 274 19.14 -9.02 -18.25
CA SER A 274 18.95 -9.85 -19.44
C SER A 274 17.56 -10.50 -19.49
N ASN A 275 17.12 -11.11 -18.38
CA ASN A 275 15.78 -11.69 -18.26
C ASN A 275 14.68 -10.65 -18.37
N MET A 276 14.84 -9.48 -17.75
CA MET A 276 13.87 -8.38 -17.86
C MET A 276 13.77 -7.90 -19.31
N ALA A 277 14.89 -7.73 -20.02
CA ALA A 277 14.90 -7.35 -21.43
C ALA A 277 14.12 -8.36 -22.27
N LYS A 278 14.40 -9.66 -22.08
CA LYS A 278 13.69 -10.75 -22.77
C LYS A 278 12.19 -10.72 -22.51
N ILE A 279 11.76 -10.66 -21.26
CA ILE A 279 10.33 -10.61 -20.88
C ILE A 279 9.63 -9.41 -21.52
N TYR A 280 10.27 -8.23 -21.50
CA TYR A 280 9.68 -7.03 -22.11
C TYR A 280 9.59 -7.10 -23.64
N PHE A 281 10.55 -7.73 -24.32
CA PHE A 281 10.44 -8.00 -25.76
C PHE A 281 9.30 -8.96 -26.05
N GLU A 282 9.23 -10.10 -25.34
CA GLU A 282 8.17 -11.10 -25.50
C GLU A 282 6.78 -10.51 -25.27
N GLU A 283 6.59 -9.74 -24.20
CA GLU A 283 5.30 -9.11 -23.90
C GLU A 283 4.96 -7.99 -24.89
N SER A 284 5.95 -7.20 -25.36
CA SER A 284 5.76 -6.24 -26.45
C SER A 284 5.21 -6.93 -27.70
N ASP A 285 5.82 -8.03 -28.10
CA ASP A 285 5.46 -8.74 -29.34
C ASP A 285 4.11 -9.46 -29.18
N ARG A 286 3.85 -10.04 -28.00
CA ARG A 286 2.55 -10.59 -27.64
C ARG A 286 1.44 -9.54 -27.75
N LEU A 287 1.63 -8.34 -27.19
CA LEU A 287 0.65 -7.27 -27.24
C LEU A 287 0.38 -6.77 -28.66
N LYS A 288 1.43 -6.61 -29.49
CA LYS A 288 1.26 -6.21 -30.91
C LYS A 288 0.45 -7.23 -31.71
N ASN A 289 0.75 -8.51 -31.49
CA ASN A 289 0.14 -9.62 -32.23
C ASN A 289 -1.21 -10.06 -31.65
N SER A 290 -1.65 -9.44 -30.54
CA SER A 290 -2.93 -9.77 -29.90
C SER A 290 -4.07 -8.97 -30.50
N ASP A 291 -5.02 -9.66 -31.13
CA ASP A 291 -6.25 -9.05 -31.67
C ASP A 291 -7.47 -9.24 -30.75
N PHE A 292 -7.33 -10.09 -29.73
CA PHE A 292 -8.41 -10.44 -28.80
C PHE A 292 -7.96 -10.30 -27.34
N LYS A 293 -8.90 -9.88 -26.49
CA LYS A 293 -8.82 -10.00 -25.03
C LYS A 293 -9.67 -11.15 -24.53
N ILE A 294 -9.28 -11.66 -23.38
CA ILE A 294 -10.08 -12.59 -22.57
C ILE A 294 -10.73 -11.78 -21.46
N ILE A 295 -12.05 -11.84 -21.37
CA ILE A 295 -12.81 -11.21 -20.28
C ILE A 295 -12.86 -12.18 -19.09
N ASP A 296 -12.41 -11.72 -17.92
CA ASP A 296 -12.51 -12.50 -16.69
C ASP A 296 -13.99 -12.68 -16.30
N LYS A 297 -14.51 -13.90 -16.50
CA LYS A 297 -15.91 -14.26 -16.29
C LYS A 297 -16.37 -14.02 -14.87
N ASP A 298 -15.59 -14.48 -13.89
CA ASP A 298 -15.97 -14.42 -12.49
C ASP A 298 -16.02 -12.98 -12.01
N LEU A 299 -15.04 -12.17 -12.43
CA LEU A 299 -15.07 -10.74 -12.16
C LEU A 299 -16.25 -10.06 -12.85
N PHE A 300 -16.54 -10.36 -14.11
CA PHE A 300 -17.69 -9.77 -14.84
C PHE A 300 -19.01 -10.05 -14.12
N ILE A 301 -19.21 -11.28 -13.64
CA ILE A 301 -20.39 -11.68 -12.87
C ILE A 301 -20.44 -10.93 -11.54
N GLN A 302 -19.30 -10.81 -10.85
CA GLN A 302 -19.20 -10.04 -9.61
C GLN A 302 -19.58 -8.57 -9.82
N GLU A 303 -19.08 -7.92 -10.88
CA GLU A 303 -19.44 -6.54 -11.21
C GLU A 303 -20.93 -6.37 -11.46
N ALA A 304 -21.56 -7.31 -12.19
CA ALA A 304 -23.00 -7.29 -12.42
C ALA A 304 -23.79 -7.46 -11.11
N TYR A 305 -23.29 -8.29 -10.19
CA TYR A 305 -23.88 -8.47 -8.87
C TYR A 305 -23.72 -7.21 -8.01
N GLU A 306 -22.57 -6.53 -8.03
CA GLU A 306 -22.36 -5.24 -7.35
C GLU A 306 -23.35 -4.16 -7.84
N ILE A 307 -23.56 -4.06 -9.16
CA ILE A 307 -24.55 -3.14 -9.74
C ILE A 307 -25.96 -3.51 -9.29
N LYS A 308 -26.31 -4.80 -9.28
CA LYS A 308 -27.61 -5.29 -8.81
C LYS A 308 -27.88 -4.89 -7.36
N GLN A 309 -26.89 -5.04 -6.48
CA GLN A 309 -27.04 -4.68 -5.07
C GLN A 309 -27.17 -3.17 -4.87
N ARG A 310 -26.38 -2.37 -5.60
CA ARG A 310 -26.54 -0.90 -5.61
C ARG A 310 -27.93 -0.48 -6.07
N SER A 311 -28.43 -1.12 -7.13
CA SER A 311 -29.79 -0.91 -7.64
C SER A 311 -30.84 -1.27 -6.59
N LEU A 312 -30.71 -2.42 -5.91
CA LEU A 312 -31.64 -2.83 -4.86
C LEU A 312 -31.67 -1.84 -3.68
N ASN A 313 -30.50 -1.45 -3.17
CA ASN A 313 -30.41 -0.46 -2.09
C ASN A 313 -31.04 0.87 -2.50
N PHE A 314 -30.79 1.31 -3.75
CA PHE A 314 -31.39 2.53 -4.30
C PHE A 314 -32.92 2.45 -4.35
N TYR A 315 -33.49 1.31 -4.78
CA TYR A 315 -34.93 1.09 -4.74
C TYR A 315 -35.48 1.11 -3.31
N THR A 316 -34.80 0.49 -2.34
CA THR A 316 -35.23 0.48 -0.94
C THR A 316 -35.23 1.89 -0.33
N GLU A 317 -34.22 2.72 -0.62
CA GLU A 317 -34.19 4.10 -0.17
C GLU A 317 -35.30 4.96 -0.83
N LEU A 318 -35.56 4.72 -2.12
CA LEU A 318 -36.70 5.34 -2.82
C LEU A 318 -38.05 4.94 -2.24
N GLU A 319 -38.25 3.68 -1.88
CA GLU A 319 -39.48 3.20 -1.24
C GLU A 319 -39.70 3.84 0.13
N LYS A 320 -38.64 3.94 0.95
CA LYS A 320 -38.70 4.67 2.23
C LYS A 320 -39.11 6.13 2.01
N LEU A 321 -38.51 6.79 1.02
CA LEU A 321 -38.86 8.16 0.68
C LEU A 321 -40.32 8.28 0.25
N ASN A 322 -40.80 7.37 -0.60
CA ASN A 322 -42.18 7.39 -1.11
C ASN A 322 -43.20 7.11 0.01
N ASN A 323 -42.88 6.24 0.96
CA ASN A 323 -43.71 5.97 2.15
C ASN A 323 -43.82 7.16 3.11
N ASN A 324 -42.84 8.06 3.08
CA ASN A 324 -42.81 9.26 3.92
C ASN A 324 -43.49 10.48 3.25
N LEU A 325 -43.99 10.34 2.01
CA LEU A 325 -44.71 11.42 1.32
C LEU A 325 -46.13 11.58 1.90
N LEU A 326 -46.56 12.83 2.08
CA LEU A 326 -47.90 13.16 2.58
C LEU A 326 -48.99 12.94 1.48
N PRO A 327 -50.25 12.69 1.86
CA PRO A 327 -51.39 12.66 0.92
C PRO A 327 -51.60 14.01 0.22
N SER A 328 -52.04 13.98 -1.04
CA SER A 328 -52.24 15.17 -1.91
C SER A 328 -53.13 16.24 -1.29
N PHE A 329 -52.60 17.46 -1.12
CA PHE A 329 -53.37 18.66 -0.78
C PHE A 329 -54.53 18.92 -1.75
N LEU A 330 -54.39 18.62 -3.04
CA LEU A 330 -55.49 18.76 -4.00
C LEU A 330 -56.58 17.71 -3.75
N ASP A 331 -56.23 16.50 -3.31
CA ASP A 331 -57.23 15.52 -2.86
C ASP A 331 -57.88 15.94 -1.54
N GLU A 332 -57.15 16.56 -0.61
CA GLU A 332 -57.73 17.16 0.59
C GLU A 332 -58.68 18.30 0.22
N ILE A 333 -58.30 19.23 -0.67
CA ILE A 333 -59.15 20.32 -1.17
C ILE A 333 -60.34 19.82 -1.98
N LEU A 334 -60.19 18.77 -2.80
CA LEU A 334 -61.29 18.18 -3.56
C LEU A 334 -62.24 17.39 -2.64
N LYS A 335 -61.73 16.68 -1.62
CA LYS A 335 -62.54 16.08 -0.54
C LYS A 335 -63.23 17.14 0.32
N LEU A 336 -62.56 18.26 0.58
CA LEU A 336 -63.09 19.44 1.27
C LEU A 336 -64.23 20.05 0.46
N ASN A 337 -63.98 20.40 -0.80
CA ASN A 337 -64.97 20.99 -1.69
C ASN A 337 -66.17 20.04 -1.91
N SER A 338 -65.95 18.72 -2.01
CA SER A 338 -67.05 17.75 -2.11
C SER A 338 -67.81 17.54 -0.79
N LYS A 339 -67.14 17.50 0.37
CA LYS A 339 -67.81 17.50 1.69
C LYS A 339 -68.59 18.79 1.96
N ILE A 340 -68.07 19.93 1.52
CA ILE A 340 -68.69 21.26 1.60
C ILE A 340 -69.92 21.34 0.68
N LEU A 341 -69.81 20.85 -0.56
CA LEU A 341 -70.92 20.77 -1.52
C LEU A 341 -72.04 19.83 -1.03
N ASN A 342 -71.68 18.72 -0.38
CA ASN A 342 -72.66 17.74 0.12
C ASN A 342 -73.35 18.12 1.43
N ARG A 343 -72.94 19.20 2.11
CA ARG A 343 -73.49 19.60 3.43
C ARG A 343 -74.64 20.62 3.38
N ASN A 344 -74.99 21.22 2.24
CA ASN A 344 -76.00 22.31 2.22
C ASN A 344 -76.91 22.31 0.97
N GLU A 345 -78.03 21.58 1.06
CA GLU A 345 -79.30 21.91 0.39
C GLU A 345 -80.32 22.36 1.46
N SER A 346 -80.15 23.57 2.00
CA SER A 346 -81.23 24.38 2.60
C SER A 346 -80.65 25.66 3.20
N GLY A 347 -81.19 26.82 2.82
CA GLY A 347 -80.88 28.12 3.45
C GLY A 347 -80.48 29.21 2.46
N ASN A 348 -81.34 30.23 2.34
CA ASN A 348 -81.15 31.45 1.55
C ASN A 348 -80.19 32.42 2.27
N GLU A 349 -78.95 32.02 2.52
CA GLU A 349 -77.92 32.88 3.11
C GLU A 349 -77.06 33.53 2.03
N LYS A 350 -76.82 34.84 2.18
CA LYS A 350 -76.09 35.68 1.22
C LYS A 350 -74.60 35.34 1.29
N LEU A 351 -74.14 34.47 0.40
CA LEU A 351 -72.73 34.08 0.31
C LEU A 351 -71.89 35.26 -0.18
N ILE A 352 -70.81 35.57 0.54
CA ILE A 352 -69.89 36.65 0.20
C ILE A 352 -68.51 36.05 -0.09
N THR A 353 -67.80 36.63 -1.05
CA THR A 353 -66.40 36.29 -1.31
C THR A 353 -65.49 37.37 -0.75
N TYR A 354 -64.65 36.98 0.21
CA TYR A 354 -63.53 37.80 0.66
C TYR A 354 -62.22 37.25 0.13
N ARG A 355 -61.28 38.14 -0.13
CA ARG A 355 -59.89 37.80 -0.47
C ARG A 355 -58.98 38.27 0.64
N PHE A 356 -58.07 37.42 1.11
CA PHE A 356 -57.17 37.73 2.21
C PHE A 356 -55.82 37.03 2.06
N THR A 357 -54.76 37.61 2.61
CA THR A 357 -53.43 37.00 2.69
C THR A 357 -53.30 36.08 3.90
N LEU A 358 -52.49 35.04 3.79
CA LEU A 358 -52.14 34.14 4.89
C LEU A 358 -50.77 34.54 5.47
N ASP A 359 -50.75 35.49 6.41
CA ASP A 359 -49.50 36.09 6.88
C ASP A 359 -48.87 35.33 8.05
N GLN A 360 -49.57 35.21 9.19
CA GLN A 360 -49.05 34.50 10.38
C GLN A 360 -50.17 33.86 11.21
N ILE A 361 -49.87 32.78 11.96
CA ILE A 361 -50.84 32.20 12.93
C ILE A 361 -51.08 33.25 14.01
N PHE A 362 -52.34 33.47 14.35
CA PHE A 362 -52.69 34.38 15.44
C PHE A 362 -52.67 33.63 16.78
N GLU A 363 -51.68 33.92 17.61
CA GLU A 363 -51.38 33.13 18.83
C GLU A 363 -52.46 33.21 19.92
N TYR A 364 -53.33 34.23 19.89
CA TYR A 364 -54.34 34.47 20.93
C TYR A 364 -55.70 33.82 20.65
N LEU A 365 -55.93 33.30 19.45
CA LEU A 365 -57.17 32.60 19.09
C LEU A 365 -56.84 31.30 18.34
N ASP A 366 -57.43 30.21 18.81
CA ASP A 366 -57.33 28.93 18.11
C ASP A 366 -57.89 29.05 16.68
N HIS A 367 -57.29 28.30 15.77
CA HIS A 367 -57.72 28.19 14.38
C HIS A 367 -57.78 29.52 13.59
N SER A 368 -56.97 30.51 13.99
CA SER A 368 -57.01 31.86 13.44
C SER A 368 -55.69 32.28 12.77
N ILE A 369 -55.79 32.98 11.64
CA ILE A 369 -54.64 33.46 10.86
C ILE A 369 -54.78 34.98 10.69
N GLN A 370 -53.72 35.72 11.01
CA GLN A 370 -53.63 37.14 10.75
C GLN A 370 -53.45 37.40 9.24
N SER A 371 -54.13 38.42 8.75
CA SER A 371 -54.11 38.85 7.36
C SER A 371 -53.81 40.34 7.23
N ARG A 372 -52.85 40.68 6.37
CA ARG A 372 -52.45 42.06 6.07
C ARG A 372 -53.36 42.70 5.02
N PHE A 373 -53.91 41.91 4.10
CA PHE A 373 -54.74 42.41 3.00
C PHE A 373 -56.16 41.86 3.06
N LEU A 374 -57.13 42.70 2.71
CA LEU A 374 -58.51 42.32 2.46
C LEU A 374 -58.93 42.87 1.09
N ASN A 375 -59.42 42.01 0.19
CA ASN A 375 -59.92 42.35 -1.14
C ASN A 375 -58.95 43.18 -2.02
N GLY A 376 -57.65 42.95 -1.87
CA GLY A 376 -56.57 43.54 -2.66
C GLY A 376 -56.03 44.86 -2.11
N LYS A 377 -56.44 45.26 -0.90
CA LYS A 377 -55.94 46.47 -0.22
C LYS A 377 -55.48 46.13 1.19
N GLU A 378 -54.45 46.83 1.65
CA GLU A 378 -53.93 46.67 3.01
C GLU A 378 -55.00 47.05 4.01
N PHE A 379 -55.26 46.19 4.99
CA PHE A 379 -56.42 46.31 5.87
C PHE A 379 -56.39 47.63 6.66
N GLU A 380 -55.21 48.04 7.13
CA GLU A 380 -54.99 49.32 7.83
C GLU A 380 -55.37 50.54 6.99
N THR A 381 -55.38 50.42 5.66
CA THR A 381 -55.68 51.51 4.71
C THR A 381 -56.92 51.23 3.85
N HIS A 382 -57.80 50.31 4.26
CA HIS A 382 -58.92 49.90 3.45
C HIS A 382 -60.07 50.95 3.45
N PRO A 383 -60.59 51.39 2.28
CA PRO A 383 -61.60 52.46 2.16
C PRO A 383 -62.87 52.27 2.99
N GLU A 384 -63.38 51.04 3.01
CA GLU A 384 -64.61 50.66 3.72
C GLU A 384 -64.39 50.45 5.23
N TYR A 385 -63.14 50.39 5.69
CA TYR A 385 -62.77 50.07 7.07
C TYR A 385 -61.79 51.11 7.68
N HIS A 386 -61.66 52.30 7.07
CA HIS A 386 -60.74 53.38 7.48
C HIS A 386 -60.99 53.97 8.88
N ILE A 387 -62.07 53.57 9.57
CA ILE A 387 -62.44 54.09 10.89
C ILE A 387 -61.56 53.46 12.00
N TYR A 388 -60.69 52.49 11.67
CA TYR A 388 -60.15 51.55 12.64
C TYR A 388 -58.61 51.55 12.77
N ASN A 389 -58.02 52.74 12.86
CA ASN A 389 -56.57 52.96 13.00
C ASN A 389 -55.93 52.10 14.11
N GLY A 390 -55.00 51.22 13.73
CA GLY A 390 -54.10 50.49 14.64
C GLY A 390 -54.46 49.04 14.97
N LYS A 391 -55.54 48.48 14.40
CA LYS A 391 -55.97 47.08 14.65
C LYS A 391 -55.68 46.16 13.46
N TYR A 392 -55.29 44.91 13.75
CA TYR A 392 -55.00 43.89 12.72
C TYR A 392 -56.27 43.13 12.27
N LEU A 393 -56.27 42.59 11.05
CA LEU A 393 -57.30 41.64 10.61
C LEU A 393 -56.87 40.21 10.95
N VAL A 394 -57.75 39.47 11.62
CA VAL A 394 -57.60 38.07 11.97
C VAL A 394 -58.78 37.30 11.39
N VAL A 395 -58.50 36.23 10.67
CA VAL A 395 -59.52 35.36 10.08
C VAL A 395 -59.51 34.02 10.80
N GLU A 396 -60.60 33.70 11.48
CA GLU A 396 -60.79 32.41 12.15
C GLU A 396 -61.45 31.43 11.17
N PHE A 397 -60.90 30.22 11.09
CA PHE A 397 -61.40 29.16 10.23
C PHE A 397 -61.88 27.97 11.05
N PRO A 398 -62.81 27.16 10.51
CA PRO A 398 -63.12 25.86 11.09
C PRO A 398 -61.84 25.02 11.21
N ASP A 399 -61.68 24.23 12.28
CA ASP A 399 -60.45 23.49 12.63
C ASP A 399 -59.83 22.75 11.42
N PHE A 400 -60.67 22.06 10.66
CA PHE A 400 -60.23 21.26 9.51
C PHE A 400 -59.76 22.10 8.31
N ILE A 401 -60.25 23.34 8.17
CA ILE A 401 -59.80 24.30 7.16
C ILE A 401 -58.54 25.01 7.64
N PHE A 402 -58.51 25.41 8.91
CA PHE A 402 -57.34 26.01 9.53
C PHE A 402 -56.12 25.09 9.39
N ASN A 403 -56.26 23.80 9.73
CA ASN A 403 -55.19 22.81 9.62
C ASN A 403 -54.61 22.67 8.19
N VAL A 404 -55.40 23.04 7.18
CA VAL A 404 -54.99 23.02 5.77
C VAL A 404 -54.36 24.35 5.35
N LEU A 405 -54.96 25.48 5.74
CA LEU A 405 -54.47 26.82 5.38
C LEU A 405 -53.22 27.23 6.18
N SER A 406 -53.06 26.76 7.42
CA SER A 406 -51.89 27.06 8.27
C SER A 406 -50.57 26.55 7.66
N LYS A 407 -50.61 25.55 6.77
CA LYS A 407 -49.46 25.06 6.02
C LYS A 407 -48.91 26.06 4.97
N TYR A 408 -49.64 27.14 4.66
CA TYR A 408 -49.31 28.12 3.60
C TYR A 408 -49.08 29.55 4.10
N ILE A 409 -48.79 29.68 5.38
CA ILE A 409 -48.46 30.94 6.04
C ILE A 409 -47.15 31.52 5.48
N ASN A 410 -47.05 32.85 5.39
CA ASN A 410 -45.96 33.60 4.74
C ASN A 410 -45.85 33.40 3.21
N SER A 411 -46.96 33.09 2.51
CA SER A 411 -46.91 32.91 1.06
C SER A 411 -47.03 34.20 0.25
N ASP A 412 -47.24 35.37 0.89
CA ASP A 412 -47.60 36.67 0.26
C ASP A 412 -48.79 36.57 -0.73
N ARG A 413 -49.55 35.46 -0.68
CA ARG A 413 -50.61 35.15 -1.63
C ARG A 413 -51.97 35.48 -1.05
N GLU A 414 -52.76 36.16 -1.86
CA GLU A 414 -54.17 36.42 -1.57
C GLU A 414 -55.01 35.19 -1.95
N ILE A 415 -55.67 34.58 -0.98
CA ILE A 415 -56.66 33.52 -1.21
C ILE A 415 -58.06 34.13 -1.17
N SER A 416 -58.97 33.63 -1.99
CA SER A 416 -60.36 34.06 -2.02
C SER A 416 -61.26 32.96 -1.47
N ILE A 417 -62.02 33.26 -0.42
CA ILE A 417 -62.97 32.33 0.20
C ILE A 417 -64.39 32.88 0.02
N THR A 418 -65.25 32.07 -0.59
CA THR A 418 -66.69 32.28 -0.66
C THR A 418 -67.35 31.52 0.48
N GLY A 419 -68.07 32.21 1.34
CA GLY A 419 -68.78 31.59 2.46
C GLY A 419 -69.58 32.61 3.27
N ASN A 420 -70.02 32.17 4.44
CA ASN A 420 -70.59 33.04 5.46
C ASN A 420 -69.48 33.51 6.39
N PHE A 421 -69.42 34.82 6.58
CA PHE A 421 -68.47 35.46 7.48
C PHE A 421 -69.23 36.23 8.54
N ILE A 422 -68.89 35.97 9.79
CA ILE A 422 -69.30 36.80 10.92
C ILE A 422 -68.14 37.73 11.21
N TRP A 423 -68.44 39.01 11.34
CA TRP A 423 -67.47 40.02 11.69
C TRP A 423 -67.67 40.44 13.13
N GLU A 424 -66.59 40.41 13.90
CA GLU A 424 -66.56 40.86 15.29
C GLU A 424 -65.40 41.84 15.49
N GLU A 425 -65.68 42.93 16.18
CA GLU A 425 -64.67 43.87 16.63
C GLU A 425 -64.15 43.45 18.01
N CYS A 426 -62.85 43.20 18.11
CA CYS A 426 -62.16 42.99 19.38
C CYS A 426 -61.35 44.24 19.76
N GLU A 427 -60.81 44.24 20.98
CA GLU A 427 -60.07 45.40 21.52
C GLU A 427 -58.86 45.76 20.65
N ASP A 428 -58.07 44.76 20.22
CA ASP A 428 -56.81 44.97 19.49
C ASP A 428 -56.81 44.48 18.02
N PHE A 429 -57.87 43.80 17.57
CA PHE A 429 -57.97 43.23 16.22
C PHE A 429 -59.43 43.07 15.76
N TYR A 430 -59.61 42.83 14.46
CA TYR A 430 -60.89 42.42 13.89
C TYR A 430 -60.89 40.95 13.60
N LYS A 431 -61.95 40.26 14.01
CA LYS A 431 -62.14 38.85 13.78
C LYS A 431 -63.15 38.64 12.66
N PHE A 432 -62.71 38.00 11.59
CA PHE A 432 -63.58 37.43 10.56
C PHE A 432 -63.71 35.93 10.84
N THR A 433 -64.80 35.51 11.49
CA THR A 433 -65.07 34.09 11.68
C THR A 433 -65.76 33.53 10.45
N CYS A 434 -65.10 32.58 9.80
CA CYS A 434 -65.63 31.91 8.64
C CYS A 434 -66.49 30.71 9.05
N CYS A 435 -67.80 30.88 9.12
CA CYS A 435 -68.69 29.85 9.67
C CYS A 435 -69.09 28.77 8.65
N ASN A 436 -69.27 29.13 7.37
CA ASN A 436 -69.77 28.21 6.35
C ASN A 436 -69.11 28.49 4.99
N ILE A 437 -68.00 27.81 4.72
CA ILE A 437 -67.25 27.96 3.48
C ILE A 437 -67.93 27.17 2.37
N LYS A 438 -68.22 27.80 1.22
CA LYS A 438 -68.70 27.12 0.00
C LYS A 438 -67.64 26.94 -1.07
N LYS A 439 -66.63 27.82 -1.13
CA LYS A 439 -65.58 27.76 -2.15
C LYS A 439 -64.31 28.42 -1.68
N ILE A 440 -63.17 27.84 -2.01
CA ILE A 440 -61.85 28.46 -1.85
C ILE A 440 -61.18 28.52 -3.24
N LYS A 441 -60.57 29.66 -3.56
CA LYS A 441 -59.91 30.01 -4.84
C LYS A 441 -58.63 30.81 -4.52
N GLY A 442 -57.70 30.99 -5.47
CA GLY A 442 -56.41 31.67 -5.22
C GLY A 442 -55.17 30.79 -5.38
N PHE A 443 -55.36 29.54 -5.81
CA PHE A 443 -54.29 28.59 -6.13
C PHE A 443 -54.04 28.47 -7.65
N ASP A 444 -54.48 29.44 -8.47
CA ASP A 444 -54.66 29.35 -9.93
C ASP A 444 -53.37 29.12 -10.78
N ARG A 445 -52.19 29.07 -10.16
CA ARG A 445 -50.90 28.70 -10.81
C ARG A 445 -50.28 27.41 -10.27
N VAL A 446 -50.94 26.76 -9.32
CA VAL A 446 -50.54 25.50 -8.72
C VAL A 446 -51.42 24.42 -9.34
N THR A 447 -50.82 23.53 -10.11
CA THR A 447 -51.55 22.41 -10.71
C THR A 447 -51.00 21.11 -10.16
N TYR A 448 -51.90 20.16 -9.88
CA TYR A 448 -51.47 18.77 -9.70
C TYR A 448 -51.03 18.25 -11.06
N ILE A 449 -49.74 17.98 -11.18
CA ILE A 449 -49.13 17.55 -12.43
C ILE A 449 -48.33 16.28 -12.19
N THR A 450 -48.35 15.42 -13.20
CA THR A 450 -47.44 14.29 -13.31
C THR A 450 -46.44 14.62 -14.39
N HIS A 451 -45.16 14.60 -14.05
CA HIS A 451 -44.07 14.88 -14.97
C HIS A 451 -43.03 13.78 -14.92
N GLN A 452 -42.67 13.29 -16.10
CA GLN A 452 -41.48 12.47 -16.28
C GLN A 452 -40.29 13.41 -16.45
N LEU A 453 -39.31 13.35 -15.54
CA LEU A 453 -38.13 14.20 -15.59
C LEU A 453 -36.85 13.41 -15.44
N ARG A 454 -35.80 13.82 -16.17
CA ARG A 454 -34.43 13.34 -15.97
C ARG A 454 -33.70 14.31 -15.05
N LEU A 455 -33.40 13.86 -13.82
CA LEU A 455 -32.73 14.68 -12.82
C LEU A 455 -31.31 15.04 -13.30
N GLY A 456 -30.99 16.34 -13.29
CA GLY A 456 -29.66 16.85 -13.60
C GLY A 456 -28.83 17.07 -12.33
N LYS A 457 -27.75 17.84 -12.46
CA LYS A 457 -26.88 18.16 -11.31
C LYS A 457 -27.53 19.20 -10.40
N LYS A 458 -27.22 19.15 -9.12
CA LYS A 458 -27.50 20.23 -8.16
C LYS A 458 -26.87 21.55 -8.62
N LEU A 459 -27.57 22.66 -8.44
CA LEU A 459 -27.02 24.00 -8.69
C LEU A 459 -25.98 24.35 -7.60
N ASP A 460 -24.87 24.97 -7.99
CA ASP A 460 -23.87 25.45 -7.03
C ASP A 460 -24.51 26.49 -6.08
N ASN A 461 -24.25 26.37 -4.77
CA ASN A 461 -24.75 27.25 -3.68
C ASN A 461 -26.25 27.20 -3.34
N SER A 462 -26.99 26.17 -3.77
CA SER A 462 -28.41 25.97 -3.39
C SER A 462 -28.63 24.57 -2.82
N ASN A 463 -29.47 24.41 -1.78
CA ASN A 463 -29.73 23.09 -1.20
C ASN A 463 -30.88 22.31 -1.87
N ASP A 464 -31.75 22.99 -2.59
CA ASP A 464 -33.06 22.52 -3.06
C ASP A 464 -33.27 22.61 -4.58
N LEU A 465 -32.27 23.14 -5.31
CA LEU A 465 -32.35 23.39 -6.76
C LEU A 465 -31.44 22.46 -7.56
N PHE A 466 -32.01 21.89 -8.62
CA PHE A 466 -31.36 20.97 -9.53
C PHE A 466 -31.60 21.39 -10.97
N PHE A 467 -30.66 21.10 -11.86
CA PHE A 467 -30.95 21.11 -13.29
C PHE A 467 -31.87 19.93 -13.64
N CYS A 468 -32.62 20.07 -14.73
CA CYS A 468 -33.33 18.95 -15.35
C CYS A 468 -32.94 18.88 -16.81
N ASN A 469 -32.50 17.68 -17.23
CA ASN A 469 -31.96 17.45 -18.57
C ASN A 469 -33.06 17.06 -19.56
N ASN A 470 -34.20 16.56 -19.07
CA ASN A 470 -35.34 16.20 -19.90
C ASN A 470 -36.64 16.32 -19.10
N LEU A 471 -37.68 16.94 -19.66
CA LEU A 471 -39.02 17.00 -19.09
C LEU A 471 -40.05 16.52 -20.13
N ASN A 472 -40.77 15.43 -19.84
CA ASN A 472 -41.76 14.79 -20.71
C ASN A 472 -41.30 14.59 -22.15
N GLY A 473 -40.04 14.18 -22.34
CA GLY A 473 -39.44 13.94 -23.66
C GLY A 473 -38.75 15.17 -24.27
N ILE A 474 -38.90 16.37 -23.71
CA ILE A 474 -38.22 17.59 -24.18
C ILE A 474 -36.84 17.69 -23.51
N GLU A 475 -35.77 17.76 -24.31
CA GLU A 475 -34.40 17.90 -23.80
C GLU A 475 -34.00 19.36 -23.49
N TYR A 476 -33.30 19.54 -22.37
CA TYR A 476 -32.78 20.83 -21.89
C TYR A 476 -31.24 20.78 -21.74
N GLY A 477 -30.56 21.88 -22.05
CA GLY A 477 -29.10 22.04 -21.92
C GLY A 477 -28.29 21.86 -23.22
N GLY A 478 -27.12 22.53 -23.31
CA GLY A 478 -26.26 22.61 -24.51
C GLY A 478 -25.78 24.05 -24.76
N LYS A 479 -24.81 24.29 -25.66
CA LYS A 479 -24.25 25.65 -25.90
C LYS A 479 -25.29 26.70 -26.34
N ASN A 480 -26.42 26.26 -26.91
CA ASN A 480 -27.50 27.12 -27.44
C ASN A 480 -28.93 26.71 -26.98
N LYS A 481 -29.08 25.85 -25.95
CA LYS A 481 -30.41 25.36 -25.49
C LYS A 481 -30.78 25.99 -24.14
N ARG A 482 -32.06 26.37 -23.96
CA ARG A 482 -32.61 26.80 -22.66
C ARG A 482 -32.35 25.75 -21.58
N THR A 483 -32.08 26.19 -20.36
CA THR A 483 -31.91 25.30 -19.20
C THR A 483 -33.21 25.20 -18.41
N LEU A 484 -33.53 24.03 -17.86
CA LEU A 484 -34.61 23.86 -16.88
C LEU A 484 -34.02 23.72 -15.49
N LYS A 485 -34.48 24.56 -14.56
CA LYS A 485 -34.17 24.50 -13.14
C LYS A 485 -35.40 23.96 -12.41
N VAL A 486 -35.19 22.95 -11.56
CA VAL A 486 -36.23 22.30 -10.78
C VAL A 486 -35.93 22.50 -9.30
N LYS A 487 -36.89 23.08 -8.57
CA LYS A 487 -36.87 23.20 -7.11
C LYS A 487 -37.71 22.08 -6.50
N TYR A 488 -37.16 21.42 -5.48
CA TYR A 488 -37.83 20.39 -4.69
C TYR A 488 -38.08 20.90 -3.26
N PRO A 489 -39.08 20.38 -2.53
CA PRO A 489 -39.20 20.58 -1.09
C PRO A 489 -37.91 20.14 -0.37
N PHE A 490 -37.51 20.85 0.67
CA PHE A 490 -36.20 20.66 1.32
C PHE A 490 -36.01 19.23 1.82
N GLU A 491 -37.06 18.63 2.39
CA GLU A 491 -37.07 17.26 2.91
C GLU A 491 -36.80 16.21 1.82
N ILE A 492 -37.17 16.51 0.57
CA ILE A 492 -36.97 15.63 -0.59
C ILE A 492 -35.64 15.95 -1.28
N ALA A 493 -35.28 17.24 -1.36
CA ALA A 493 -34.04 17.69 -1.97
C ALA A 493 -32.81 17.08 -1.31
N ASP A 494 -32.82 16.91 0.01
CA ASP A 494 -31.71 16.27 0.73
C ASP A 494 -31.47 14.82 0.30
N ASN A 495 -32.52 14.10 -0.08
CA ASN A 495 -32.42 12.74 -0.60
C ASN A 495 -31.86 12.69 -2.03
N PHE A 496 -32.15 13.69 -2.85
CA PHE A 496 -31.61 13.82 -4.22
C PHE A 496 -30.16 14.34 -4.28
N ASN A 497 -29.54 14.65 -3.14
CA ASN A 497 -28.13 15.04 -3.08
C ASN A 497 -27.16 13.88 -3.37
N ASP A 498 -27.59 12.62 -3.27
CA ASP A 498 -26.75 11.49 -3.65
C ASP A 498 -26.57 11.43 -5.18
N SER A 499 -25.32 11.34 -5.61
CA SER A 499 -24.91 11.13 -7.00
C SER A 499 -25.64 9.98 -7.72
N ASN A 500 -26.14 8.99 -6.98
CA ASN A 500 -26.91 7.88 -7.54
C ASN A 500 -28.25 8.32 -8.18
N TYR A 501 -28.82 9.47 -7.79
CA TYR A 501 -30.07 10.01 -8.35
C TYR A 501 -29.83 10.82 -9.64
N ILE A 502 -28.60 11.26 -9.91
CA ILE A 502 -28.28 12.06 -11.09
C ILE A 502 -28.49 11.22 -12.36
N ASN A 503 -29.18 11.81 -13.35
CA ASN A 503 -29.62 11.19 -14.60
C ASN A 503 -30.65 10.07 -14.46
N CYS A 504 -31.18 9.81 -13.26
CA CYS A 504 -32.37 8.97 -13.11
C CYS A 504 -33.58 9.66 -13.75
N ILE A 505 -34.47 8.84 -14.31
CA ILE A 505 -35.74 9.28 -14.87
C ILE A 505 -36.82 8.95 -13.85
N PHE A 506 -37.41 10.01 -13.29
CA PHE A 506 -38.50 9.91 -12.33
C PHE A 506 -39.80 10.33 -12.99
N GLU A 507 -40.88 9.62 -12.68
CA GLU A 507 -42.24 10.13 -12.80
C GLU A 507 -42.63 10.67 -11.44
N ILE A 508 -42.75 12.00 -11.36
CA ILE A 508 -43.09 12.71 -10.12
C ILE A 508 -44.49 13.26 -10.27
N SER A 509 -45.34 13.00 -9.27
CA SER A 509 -46.68 13.56 -9.19
C SER A 509 -46.82 14.39 -7.92
N GLY A 510 -47.41 15.58 -8.06
CA GLY A 510 -47.63 16.49 -6.95
C GLY A 510 -48.01 17.88 -7.42
N LEU A 511 -47.97 18.83 -6.48
CA LEU A 511 -48.26 20.23 -6.76
C LEU A 511 -47.00 20.96 -7.21
N ALA A 512 -47.08 21.58 -8.38
CA ALA A 512 -45.99 22.40 -8.86
C ALA A 512 -46.44 23.65 -9.61
N ASN A 513 -45.52 24.61 -9.66
CA ASN A 513 -45.62 25.81 -10.46
C ASN A 513 -44.58 25.75 -11.56
N TYR A 514 -44.98 25.97 -12.80
CA TYR A 514 -44.07 26.06 -13.94
C TYR A 514 -44.05 27.48 -14.51
N ILE A 515 -42.87 28.08 -14.62
CA ILE A 515 -42.65 29.47 -15.05
C ILE A 515 -41.59 29.48 -16.16
N LYS A 516 -41.87 30.17 -17.26
CA LYS A 516 -40.92 30.42 -18.34
C LYS A 516 -40.28 31.80 -18.17
N TYR A 517 -38.96 31.87 -18.04
CA TYR A 517 -38.18 33.12 -18.05
C TYR A 517 -37.51 33.31 -19.41
N ASP A 518 -36.85 34.45 -19.68
CA ASP A 518 -36.23 34.67 -21.00
C ASP A 518 -35.11 33.65 -21.32
N ASN A 519 -34.32 33.28 -20.29
CA ASN A 519 -33.12 32.45 -20.46
C ASN A 519 -33.23 31.03 -19.92
N TYR A 520 -34.27 30.72 -19.14
CA TYR A 520 -34.46 29.40 -18.52
C TYR A 520 -35.93 29.12 -18.20
N ASP A 521 -36.26 27.84 -18.03
CA ASP A 521 -37.54 27.40 -17.49
C ASP A 521 -37.37 27.01 -16.03
N PHE A 522 -38.40 27.20 -15.24
CA PHE A 522 -38.39 26.95 -13.80
C PHE A 522 -39.60 26.12 -13.40
N LEU A 523 -39.34 24.96 -12.81
CA LEU A 523 -40.35 24.09 -12.21
C LEU A 523 -40.14 24.08 -10.70
N ASN A 524 -41.15 24.46 -9.94
CA ASN A 524 -41.09 24.47 -8.49
C ASN A 524 -42.11 23.49 -7.91
N TRP A 525 -41.66 22.35 -7.41
CA TRP A 525 -42.49 21.42 -6.66
C TRP A 525 -42.76 22.01 -5.28
N LEU A 526 -44.02 22.33 -5.01
CA LEU A 526 -44.50 22.77 -3.72
C LEU A 526 -44.79 21.58 -2.81
N GLU A 527 -45.28 20.49 -3.40
CA GLU A 527 -45.58 19.22 -2.72
C GLU A 527 -45.36 18.07 -3.69
N ILE A 528 -44.92 16.92 -3.17
CA ILE A 528 -44.74 15.70 -3.94
C ILE A 528 -45.45 14.56 -3.23
N ASN A 529 -46.31 13.86 -3.95
CA ASN A 529 -47.16 12.80 -3.41
C ASN A 529 -46.75 11.41 -3.91
N SER A 530 -46.05 11.35 -5.04
CA SER A 530 -45.55 10.10 -5.60
C SER A 530 -44.27 10.37 -6.36
N ILE A 531 -43.27 9.52 -6.11
CA ILE A 531 -42.04 9.45 -6.90
C ILE A 531 -41.87 8.02 -7.37
N LYS A 532 -41.96 7.82 -8.68
CA LYS A 532 -41.73 6.51 -9.31
C LYS A 532 -40.47 6.57 -10.16
N LEU A 533 -39.55 5.66 -9.93
CA LEU A 533 -38.39 5.49 -10.81
C LEU A 533 -38.81 4.77 -12.09
N ILE A 534 -38.63 5.43 -13.23
CA ILE A 534 -38.87 4.84 -14.55
C ILE A 534 -37.60 4.18 -15.08
N ASP A 535 -36.46 4.86 -14.98
CA ASP A 535 -35.17 4.35 -15.40
C ASP A 535 -34.05 4.94 -14.53
N SER A 536 -32.96 4.21 -14.39
CA SER A 536 -31.75 4.68 -13.72
C SER A 536 -30.50 4.24 -14.49
N PRO A 537 -29.40 5.00 -14.38
CA PRO A 537 -28.11 4.56 -14.92
C PRO A 537 -27.73 3.15 -14.46
N LEU A 538 -28.00 2.80 -13.20
CA LEU A 538 -27.73 1.47 -12.63
C LEU A 538 -28.57 0.36 -13.30
N LEU A 539 -29.86 0.61 -13.55
CA LEU A 539 -30.74 -0.36 -14.21
C LEU A 539 -30.35 -0.54 -15.68
N SER A 540 -30.03 0.55 -16.37
CA SER A 540 -29.52 0.56 -17.73
C SER A 540 -28.20 -0.22 -17.84
N ASP A 541 -27.26 -0.01 -16.92
CA ASP A 541 -25.99 -0.73 -16.87
C ASP A 541 -26.16 -2.23 -16.60
N LEU A 542 -27.09 -2.59 -15.70
CA LEU A 542 -27.41 -3.99 -15.41
C LEU A 542 -28.02 -4.70 -16.63
N ASN A 543 -28.94 -4.04 -17.33
CA ASN A 543 -29.53 -4.56 -18.56
C ASN A 543 -28.49 -4.73 -19.67
N LYS A 544 -27.55 -3.78 -19.76
CA LYS A 544 -26.41 -3.87 -20.67
C LYS A 544 -25.51 -5.08 -20.31
N LYS A 545 -25.08 -5.21 -19.06
CA LYS A 545 -24.29 -6.37 -18.58
C LYS A 545 -24.97 -7.70 -18.87
N ARG A 546 -26.31 -7.79 -18.75
CA ARG A 546 -27.07 -9.01 -19.09
C ARG A 546 -27.03 -9.34 -20.59
N LYS A 547 -27.08 -8.32 -21.46
CA LYS A 547 -26.92 -8.52 -22.92
C LYS A 547 -25.48 -8.91 -23.26
N ASP A 548 -24.51 -8.23 -22.67
CA ASP A 548 -23.08 -8.48 -22.88
C ASP A 548 -22.66 -9.87 -22.38
N PHE A 549 -23.23 -10.36 -21.27
CA PHE A 549 -23.03 -11.74 -20.82
C PHE A 549 -23.33 -12.77 -21.92
N LYS A 550 -24.52 -12.68 -22.54
CA LYS A 550 -24.92 -13.61 -23.61
C LYS A 550 -24.02 -13.50 -24.84
N LYS A 551 -23.55 -12.28 -25.14
CA LYS A 551 -22.61 -12.02 -26.23
C LYS A 551 -21.25 -12.67 -25.97
N TYR A 552 -20.70 -12.49 -24.77
CA TYR A 552 -19.40 -13.02 -24.39
C TYR A 552 -19.41 -14.53 -24.20
N GLU A 553 -20.48 -15.09 -23.64
CA GLU A 553 -20.66 -16.54 -23.52
C GLU A 553 -20.63 -17.23 -24.90
N ARG A 554 -21.32 -16.67 -25.90
CA ARG A 554 -21.26 -17.18 -27.30
C ARG A 554 -19.89 -17.09 -27.94
N ALA A 555 -19.06 -16.14 -27.49
CA ALA A 555 -17.71 -15.91 -27.98
C ALA A 555 -16.62 -16.59 -27.11
N ASN A 556 -17.00 -17.51 -26.21
CA ASN A 556 -16.09 -18.15 -25.25
C ASN A 556 -15.24 -17.15 -24.43
N TRP A 557 -15.84 -16.00 -24.10
CA TRP A 557 -15.20 -14.91 -23.35
C TRP A 557 -13.99 -14.28 -24.06
N GLN A 558 -13.81 -14.56 -25.34
CA GLN A 558 -12.77 -13.99 -26.19
C GLN A 558 -13.38 -12.92 -27.11
N VAL A 559 -12.93 -11.69 -26.99
CA VAL A 559 -13.52 -10.53 -27.67
C VAL A 559 -12.44 -9.74 -28.37
N ALA A 560 -12.69 -9.29 -29.60
CA ALA A 560 -11.77 -8.41 -30.30
C ALA A 560 -11.60 -7.08 -29.56
N TYR A 561 -10.40 -6.52 -29.58
CA TYR A 561 -10.16 -5.17 -29.07
C TYR A 561 -10.94 -4.13 -29.88
N ASP A 562 -11.43 -3.10 -29.20
CA ASP A 562 -11.94 -1.93 -29.91
C ASP A 562 -10.78 -1.04 -30.44
N ILE A 563 -11.12 -0.03 -31.26
CA ILE A 563 -10.13 0.86 -31.90
C ILE A 563 -9.31 1.65 -30.87
N HIS A 564 -9.92 2.04 -29.74
CA HIS A 564 -9.24 2.77 -28.69
C HIS A 564 -8.33 1.85 -27.88
N GLU A 565 -8.81 0.66 -27.51
CA GLU A 565 -8.04 -0.37 -26.84
C GLU A 565 -6.83 -0.80 -27.68
N LYS A 566 -7.01 -1.00 -29.00
CA LYS A 566 -5.90 -1.34 -29.89
C LYS A 566 -4.85 -0.21 -29.94
N LYS A 567 -5.26 1.06 -29.88
CA LYS A 567 -4.32 2.19 -29.76
C LYS A 567 -3.57 2.16 -28.43
N ASP A 568 -4.27 1.94 -27.32
CA ASP A 568 -3.66 1.85 -25.98
C ASP A 568 -2.66 0.67 -25.91
N ILE A 569 -3.01 -0.48 -26.48
CA ILE A 569 -2.17 -1.69 -26.53
C ILE A 569 -0.95 -1.48 -27.41
N ASN A 570 -1.12 -0.90 -28.60
CA ASN A 570 0.01 -0.59 -29.48
C ASN A 570 0.96 0.42 -28.83
N HIS A 571 0.40 1.38 -28.09
CA HIS A 571 1.18 2.31 -27.31
C HIS A 571 1.95 1.58 -26.20
N GLU A 572 1.28 0.76 -25.39
CA GLU A 572 1.90 -0.03 -24.32
C GLU A 572 2.99 -0.98 -24.85
N ALA A 573 2.75 -1.66 -25.97
CA ALA A 573 3.75 -2.50 -26.62
C ALA A 573 5.00 -1.72 -27.06
N ARG A 574 4.81 -0.49 -27.58
CA ARG A 574 5.93 0.41 -27.90
C ARG A 574 6.73 0.76 -26.64
N LEU A 575 6.05 1.02 -25.53
CA LEU A 575 6.69 1.31 -24.24
C LEU A 575 7.49 0.11 -23.71
N LEU A 576 6.92 -1.10 -23.79
CA LEU A 576 7.62 -2.33 -23.39
C LEU A 576 8.87 -2.58 -24.23
N LYS A 577 8.82 -2.36 -25.55
CA LYS A 577 10.00 -2.47 -26.41
C LYS A 577 11.12 -1.50 -26.01
N HIS A 578 10.80 -0.25 -25.69
CA HIS A 578 11.80 0.70 -25.21
C HIS A 578 12.41 0.28 -23.86
N ARG A 579 11.61 -0.29 -22.96
CA ARG A 579 12.10 -0.86 -21.69
C ARG A 579 13.04 -2.04 -21.93
N ALA A 580 12.73 -2.89 -22.89
CA ALA A 580 13.56 -4.03 -23.23
C ALA A 580 14.98 -3.59 -23.65
N ILE A 581 15.07 -2.61 -24.55
CA ILE A 581 16.34 -2.02 -25.00
C ILE A 581 17.11 -1.39 -23.83
N TYR A 582 16.42 -0.68 -22.94
CA TYR A 582 17.05 -0.10 -21.76
C TYR A 582 17.71 -1.17 -20.86
N PHE A 583 17.00 -2.27 -20.57
CA PHE A 583 17.54 -3.36 -19.76
C PHE A 583 18.63 -4.16 -20.48
N GLU A 584 18.56 -4.28 -21.80
CA GLU A 584 19.62 -4.87 -22.63
C GLU A 584 20.92 -4.06 -22.51
N ASN A 585 20.83 -2.72 -22.60
CA ASN A 585 21.99 -1.84 -22.41
C ASN A 585 22.60 -1.97 -21.01
N LEU A 586 21.77 -2.09 -19.97
CA LEU A 586 22.26 -2.35 -18.60
C LEU A 586 22.94 -3.71 -18.49
N SER A 587 22.38 -4.76 -19.08
CA SER A 587 22.99 -6.10 -19.09
C SER A 587 24.38 -6.06 -19.73
N ASN A 588 24.54 -5.36 -20.85
CA ASN A 588 25.84 -5.20 -21.51
C ASN A 588 26.86 -4.49 -20.60
N LYS A 589 26.48 -3.37 -19.96
CA LYS A 589 27.35 -2.67 -18.99
C LYS A 589 27.81 -3.59 -17.85
N TYR A 590 26.91 -4.42 -17.31
CA TYR A 590 27.25 -5.36 -16.23
C TYR A 590 28.11 -6.53 -16.71
N SER A 591 27.92 -7.01 -17.93
CA SER A 591 28.78 -8.03 -18.56
C SER A 591 30.24 -7.56 -18.69
N GLU A 592 30.46 -6.30 -19.08
CA GLU A 592 31.81 -5.72 -19.13
C GLU A 592 32.45 -5.62 -17.73
N LEU A 593 31.68 -5.21 -16.72
CA LEU A 593 32.13 -5.15 -15.33
C LEU A 593 32.47 -6.54 -14.77
N GLU A 594 31.69 -7.57 -15.12
CA GLU A 594 31.92 -8.96 -14.77
C GLU A 594 33.31 -9.43 -15.23
N GLY A 595 33.67 -9.12 -16.49
CA GLY A 595 35.00 -9.41 -17.04
C GLY A 595 36.14 -8.73 -16.27
N LYS A 596 35.97 -7.45 -15.93
CA LYS A 596 36.96 -6.69 -15.13
C LYS A 596 37.14 -7.29 -13.73
N ILE A 597 36.05 -7.60 -13.03
CA ILE A 597 36.07 -8.17 -11.68
C ILE A 597 36.71 -9.57 -11.67
N ASN A 598 36.39 -10.42 -12.65
CA ASN A 598 36.97 -11.75 -12.77
C ASN A 598 38.50 -11.71 -12.91
N SER A 599 39.02 -10.76 -13.69
CA SER A 599 40.47 -10.52 -13.83
C SER A 599 41.12 -10.17 -12.48
N ILE A 600 40.50 -9.30 -11.69
CA ILE A 600 40.95 -8.91 -10.35
C ILE A 600 40.96 -10.11 -9.40
N ILE A 601 39.87 -10.89 -9.35
CA ILE A 601 39.76 -12.08 -8.49
C ILE A 601 40.87 -13.08 -8.78
N ASN A 602 41.18 -13.32 -10.05
CA ASN A 602 42.24 -14.25 -10.44
C ASN A 602 43.62 -13.77 -9.96
N LYS A 603 43.92 -12.47 -10.07
CA LYS A 603 45.16 -11.88 -9.52
C LYS A 603 45.23 -12.02 -7.99
N VAL A 604 44.16 -11.65 -7.27
CA VAL A 604 44.09 -11.75 -5.80
C VAL A 604 44.25 -13.19 -5.34
N ARG A 605 43.59 -14.15 -6.01
CA ARG A 605 43.69 -15.58 -5.71
C ARG A 605 45.13 -16.07 -5.80
N LYS A 606 45.86 -15.67 -6.85
CA LYS A 606 47.30 -15.96 -7.00
C LYS A 606 48.12 -15.41 -5.83
N TYR A 607 47.88 -14.17 -5.42
CA TYR A 607 48.63 -13.54 -4.32
C TYR A 607 48.36 -14.18 -2.96
N LYS A 608 47.11 -14.55 -2.70
CA LYS A 608 46.74 -15.33 -1.52
C LYS A 608 47.48 -16.67 -1.44
N LEU A 609 47.61 -17.39 -2.57
CA LEU A 609 48.38 -18.64 -2.63
C LEU A 609 49.88 -18.39 -2.42
N ASN A 610 50.43 -17.29 -2.94
CA ASN A 610 51.83 -16.92 -2.72
C ASN A 610 52.14 -16.57 -1.26
N PHE A 611 51.24 -15.87 -0.56
CA PHE A 611 51.43 -15.64 0.88
C PHE A 611 51.43 -16.94 1.70
N ARG A 612 50.59 -17.91 1.30
CA ARG A 612 50.57 -19.24 1.90
C ARG A 612 51.85 -20.02 1.62
N SER A 613 52.39 -19.97 0.41
CA SER A 613 53.67 -20.62 0.08
C SER A 613 54.86 -20.00 0.84
N LEU A 614 54.77 -18.72 1.20
CA LEU A 614 55.74 -18.03 2.07
C LEU A 614 55.51 -18.26 3.58
N ASN A 615 54.56 -19.10 3.99
CA ASN A 615 54.19 -19.37 5.39
C ASN A 615 53.82 -18.11 6.20
N VAL A 616 53.21 -17.11 5.54
CA VAL A 616 52.75 -15.88 6.20
C VAL A 616 51.36 -16.09 6.80
N SER A 617 51.22 -15.91 8.11
CA SER A 617 49.93 -15.96 8.82
C SER A 617 49.09 -14.69 8.58
N LYS A 618 47.87 -14.62 9.10
CA LYS A 618 46.97 -13.46 8.92
C LYS A 618 46.78 -12.75 10.25
N SER A 619 46.77 -11.42 10.24
CA SER A 619 46.44 -10.62 11.43
C SER A 619 45.69 -9.37 11.04
N SER A 620 44.59 -9.08 11.73
CA SER A 620 43.81 -7.84 11.58
C SER A 620 44.47 -6.64 12.27
N HIS A 621 45.48 -6.86 13.12
CA HIS A 621 46.17 -5.80 13.84
C HIS A 621 47.06 -5.00 12.88
N PHE A 622 46.79 -3.71 12.75
CA PHE A 622 47.63 -2.81 11.96
C PHE A 622 48.95 -2.54 12.70
N PRO A 623 50.11 -2.87 12.11
CA PRO A 623 51.39 -2.57 12.74
C PRO A 623 51.75 -1.10 12.51
N ASN A 624 51.89 -0.35 13.61
CA ASN A 624 52.44 1.01 13.61
C ASN A 624 53.97 1.00 13.36
N SER A 625 54.41 0.45 12.23
CA SER A 625 55.83 0.31 11.89
C SER A 625 56.27 1.35 10.86
N MET A 626 57.55 1.73 10.93
CA MET A 626 58.17 2.66 9.96
C MET A 626 58.13 2.15 8.52
N VAL A 627 57.87 0.85 8.28
CA VAL A 627 57.83 0.26 6.94
C VAL A 627 56.67 0.81 6.11
N PHE A 628 55.51 1.07 6.73
CA PHE A 628 54.37 1.68 6.04
C PHE A 628 54.58 3.17 5.71
N ILE A 629 55.65 3.77 6.24
CA ILE A 629 56.06 5.16 5.95
C ILE A 629 57.21 5.17 4.93
N GLN A 630 58.24 4.33 5.14
CA GLN A 630 59.49 4.37 4.39
C GLN A 630 59.48 3.51 3.13
N ASN A 631 58.75 2.40 3.11
CA ASN A 631 58.70 1.52 1.94
C ASN A 631 57.54 1.95 1.02
N PRO A 632 57.82 2.41 -0.22
CA PRO A 632 56.79 2.90 -1.13
C PRO A 632 55.71 1.87 -1.44
N ASN A 633 56.05 0.57 -1.49
CA ASN A 633 55.09 -0.48 -1.83
C ASN A 633 54.10 -0.73 -0.69
N TYR A 634 54.57 -0.80 0.57
CA TYR A 634 53.68 -0.98 1.73
C TYR A 634 52.82 0.28 1.95
N SER A 635 53.41 1.47 1.80
CA SER A 635 52.69 2.74 1.91
C SER A 635 51.60 2.88 0.83
N SER A 636 51.96 2.63 -0.44
CA SER A 636 51.04 2.65 -1.59
C SER A 636 49.89 1.67 -1.41
N PHE A 637 50.17 0.45 -0.96
CA PHE A 637 49.14 -0.54 -0.66
C PHE A 637 48.16 -0.01 0.39
N TYR A 638 48.67 0.45 1.54
CA TYR A 638 47.82 0.89 2.65
C TYR A 638 46.93 2.07 2.25
N ASN A 639 47.50 3.07 1.58
CA ASN A 639 46.76 4.24 1.12
C ASN A 639 45.70 3.88 0.08
N SER A 640 46.05 3.03 -0.88
CA SER A 640 45.11 2.57 -1.92
C SER A 640 44.00 1.72 -1.32
N PHE A 641 44.31 0.83 -0.37
CA PHE A 641 43.31 -0.02 0.30
C PHE A 641 42.36 0.81 1.18
N LYS A 642 42.88 1.81 1.89
CA LYS A 642 42.07 2.76 2.67
C LYS A 642 41.15 3.57 1.76
N LYS A 643 41.65 4.07 0.63
CA LYS A 643 40.84 4.79 -0.37
C LYS A 643 39.79 3.90 -1.01
N PHE A 644 40.13 2.65 -1.34
CA PHE A 644 39.17 1.65 -1.81
C PHE A 644 38.01 1.46 -0.81
N LEU A 645 38.31 1.24 0.47
CA LEU A 645 37.30 1.07 1.50
C LEU A 645 36.41 2.31 1.64
N LEU A 646 37.01 3.50 1.72
CA LEU A 646 36.28 4.78 1.76
C LEU A 646 35.37 4.96 0.53
N ASN A 647 35.88 4.68 -0.66
CA ASN A 647 35.11 4.77 -1.90
C ASN A 647 34.05 3.68 -2.07
N SER A 648 34.11 2.64 -1.24
CA SER A 648 33.12 1.57 -1.19
C SER A 648 32.07 1.81 -0.11
N ASN A 649 32.14 2.92 0.63
CA ASN A 649 31.36 3.16 1.85
C ASN A 649 31.48 2.02 2.88
N LEU A 650 32.66 1.38 2.92
CA LEU A 650 32.96 0.25 3.79
C LEU A 650 34.11 0.58 4.74
N ASN A 651 34.09 -0.04 5.91
CA ASN A 651 35.20 -0.12 6.84
C ASN A 651 35.41 -1.58 7.27
N LEU A 652 36.57 -1.88 7.88
CA LEU A 652 36.92 -3.26 8.24
C LEU A 652 35.91 -3.91 9.19
N ASN A 653 35.33 -3.14 10.13
CA ASN A 653 34.33 -3.65 11.05
C ASN A 653 33.02 -4.02 10.34
N GLN A 654 32.56 -3.21 9.39
CA GLN A 654 31.40 -3.54 8.55
C GLN A 654 31.64 -4.80 7.73
N VAL A 655 32.84 -4.96 7.15
CA VAL A 655 33.20 -6.17 6.40
C VAL A 655 33.17 -7.41 7.31
N ASP A 656 33.65 -7.30 8.55
CA ASP A 656 33.56 -8.39 9.54
C ASP A 656 32.11 -8.73 9.89
N GLN A 657 31.27 -7.72 10.19
CA GLN A 657 29.84 -7.90 10.45
C GLN A 657 29.10 -8.55 9.26
N LEU A 658 29.46 -8.19 8.03
CA LEU A 658 28.87 -8.80 6.83
C LEU A 658 29.32 -10.25 6.62
N ILE A 659 30.57 -10.58 6.98
CA ILE A 659 31.04 -11.97 6.99
C ILE A 659 30.26 -12.79 8.04
N GLU A 660 29.93 -12.21 9.19
CA GLU A 660 29.09 -12.87 10.19
C GLU A 660 27.65 -13.05 9.70
N ILE A 661 27.06 -12.04 9.04
CA ILE A 661 25.74 -12.15 8.41
C ILE A 661 25.73 -13.23 7.32
N GLU A 662 26.80 -13.37 6.54
CA GLU A 662 26.96 -14.44 5.55
C GLU A 662 26.97 -15.84 6.17
N LYS A 663 27.45 -15.98 7.40
CA LYS A 663 27.40 -17.23 8.16
C LYS A 663 26.05 -17.51 8.80
N MET A 664 25.12 -16.55 8.81
CA MET A 664 23.76 -16.79 9.33
C MET A 664 23.08 -17.86 8.47
N GLY A 665 22.69 -18.99 9.05
CA GLY A 665 21.79 -19.96 8.42
C GLY A 665 20.32 -19.59 8.61
N LEU A 666 19.42 -20.57 8.44
CA LEU A 666 17.98 -20.35 8.59
C LEU A 666 17.60 -20.17 10.06
N VAL A 667 17.45 -18.91 10.48
CA VAL A 667 16.96 -18.48 11.80
C VAL A 667 15.47 -18.14 11.68
N ASN A 668 14.78 -17.91 12.82
CA ASN A 668 13.40 -17.39 12.95
C ASN A 668 12.89 -16.70 11.66
N ILE A 669 12.06 -17.43 10.91
CA ILE A 669 11.67 -17.09 9.55
C ILE A 669 10.92 -15.76 9.48
N SER A 670 10.14 -15.43 10.51
CA SER A 670 9.42 -14.16 10.59
C SER A 670 10.38 -12.98 10.62
N LYS A 671 11.45 -13.05 11.42
CA LYS A 671 12.49 -12.01 11.47
C LYS A 671 13.29 -11.91 10.17
N LEU A 672 13.62 -13.05 9.56
CA LEU A 672 14.30 -13.07 8.26
C LEU A 672 13.44 -12.37 7.20
N TYR A 673 12.15 -12.69 7.16
CA TYR A 673 11.20 -12.08 6.25
C TYR A 673 11.10 -10.57 6.46
N GLU A 674 10.93 -10.12 7.71
CA GLU A 674 10.88 -8.70 8.07
C GLU A 674 12.14 -7.95 7.59
N ARG A 675 13.34 -8.46 7.89
CA ARG A 675 14.61 -7.86 7.44
C ARG A 675 14.76 -7.88 5.93
N TRP A 676 14.27 -8.93 5.26
CA TRP A 676 14.25 -8.99 3.81
C TRP A 676 13.32 -7.91 3.22
N VAL A 677 12.13 -7.70 3.79
CA VAL A 677 11.22 -6.62 3.40
C VAL A 677 11.88 -5.25 3.59
N LEU A 678 12.59 -5.02 4.71
CA LEU A 678 13.32 -3.77 4.95
C LEU A 678 14.30 -3.44 3.82
N ILE A 679 15.14 -4.41 3.44
CA ILE A 679 16.13 -4.24 2.36
C ILE A 679 15.43 -3.93 1.04
N LYS A 680 14.31 -4.61 0.75
CA LYS A 680 13.56 -4.39 -0.49
C LYS A 680 12.90 -3.02 -0.55
N ILE A 681 12.37 -2.51 0.56
CA ILE A 681 11.83 -1.14 0.63
C ILE A 681 12.93 -0.13 0.31
N ILE A 682 14.09 -0.23 0.98
CA ILE A 682 15.24 0.66 0.72
C ILE A 682 15.67 0.56 -0.75
N LYS A 683 15.73 -0.66 -1.29
CA LYS A 683 16.19 -0.91 -2.67
C LYS A 683 15.26 -0.27 -3.70
N ILE A 684 13.95 -0.35 -3.50
CA ILE A 684 12.96 0.29 -4.38
C ILE A 684 13.03 1.82 -4.25
N LEU A 685 13.18 2.35 -3.03
CA LEU A 685 13.35 3.80 -2.83
C LEU A 685 14.57 4.34 -3.59
N ILE A 686 15.72 3.65 -3.52
CA ILE A 686 16.94 4.06 -4.24
C ILE A 686 16.80 3.84 -5.76
N ASN A 687 16.53 2.61 -6.19
CA ASN A 687 16.66 2.24 -7.60
C ASN A 687 15.48 2.68 -8.46
N ASP A 688 14.25 2.50 -7.97
CA ASP A 688 13.03 2.76 -8.74
C ASP A 688 12.56 4.20 -8.61
N PHE A 689 12.68 4.80 -7.43
CA PHE A 689 12.20 6.17 -7.17
C PHE A 689 13.32 7.22 -7.12
N GLY A 690 14.59 6.82 -6.96
CA GLY A 690 15.71 7.76 -7.02
C GLY A 690 15.92 8.58 -5.74
N PHE A 691 15.57 8.05 -4.57
CA PHE A 691 15.87 8.67 -3.29
C PHE A 691 17.37 8.54 -2.95
N SER A 692 17.97 9.64 -2.48
CA SER A 692 19.32 9.67 -1.96
C SER A 692 19.28 9.60 -0.42
N PHE A 693 19.80 8.51 0.16
CA PHE A 693 19.85 8.34 1.62
C PHE A 693 20.97 9.17 2.25
N ILE A 694 20.69 9.75 3.42
CA ILE A 694 21.66 10.53 4.20
C ILE A 694 22.82 9.63 4.66
N SER A 695 24.02 10.19 4.79
CA SER A 695 25.26 9.48 5.17
C SER A 695 25.10 8.53 6.36
N ASN A 696 25.84 7.41 6.35
CA ASN A 696 25.88 6.35 7.38
C ASN A 696 24.63 5.47 7.49
N TRP A 697 23.73 5.47 6.49
CA TRP A 697 22.55 4.59 6.50
C TRP A 697 22.93 3.10 6.39
N GLN A 698 24.01 2.75 5.66
CA GLN A 698 24.48 1.36 5.56
C GLN A 698 24.91 0.82 6.93
N ASP A 699 25.64 1.63 7.71
CA ASP A 699 26.03 1.31 9.08
C ASP A 699 24.82 1.06 9.97
N LYS A 700 23.80 1.92 9.86
CA LYS A 700 22.54 1.74 10.60
C LYS A 700 21.84 0.45 10.18
N LEU A 701 21.85 0.10 8.90
CA LEU A 701 21.21 -1.11 8.37
C LEU A 701 21.91 -2.37 8.87
N ILE A 702 23.24 -2.42 8.75
CA ILE A 702 24.06 -3.55 9.24
C ILE A 702 23.85 -3.72 10.75
N LYS A 703 23.89 -2.63 11.52
CA LYS A 703 23.64 -2.68 12.97
C LYS A 703 22.19 -3.03 13.32
N ALA A 704 21.20 -2.63 12.55
CA ALA A 704 19.80 -3.02 12.78
C ALA A 704 19.62 -4.54 12.61
N ILE A 705 20.23 -5.11 11.56
CA ILE A 705 20.20 -6.55 11.29
C ILE A 705 21.02 -7.32 12.32
N HIS A 706 22.18 -6.79 12.74
CA HIS A 706 23.08 -7.47 13.67
C HIS A 706 22.61 -7.35 15.15
N ASP A 707 22.32 -6.13 15.62
CA ASP A 707 22.14 -5.82 17.05
C ASP A 707 20.69 -5.96 17.55
N ASN A 708 19.72 -6.35 16.70
CA ASN A 708 18.28 -6.39 17.03
C ASN A 708 17.76 -5.08 17.68
N LYS A 709 18.19 -3.93 17.15
CA LYS A 709 17.76 -2.61 17.63
C LYS A 709 16.43 -2.20 16.98
N TYR A 710 15.58 -1.55 17.78
CA TYR A 710 14.32 -0.95 17.35
C TYR A 710 14.45 0.58 17.21
N ASN A 711 13.44 1.25 16.63
CA ASN A 711 13.46 2.69 16.32
C ASN A 711 14.63 3.12 15.41
N VAL A 712 14.99 2.28 14.44
CA VAL A 712 16.09 2.61 13.53
C VAL A 712 15.57 3.46 12.37
N GLU A 713 16.00 4.72 12.32
CA GLU A 713 15.60 5.67 11.28
C GLU A 713 16.60 5.77 10.12
N PHE A 714 16.06 5.59 8.91
CA PHE A 714 16.70 5.82 7.63
C PHE A 714 16.04 7.02 6.95
N LYS A 715 16.80 8.09 6.78
CA LYS A 715 16.35 9.32 6.14
C LYS A 715 16.88 9.40 4.73
N ALA A 716 16.03 9.78 3.79
CA ALA A 716 16.41 10.02 2.41
C ALA A 716 15.63 11.20 1.83
N GLU A 717 16.18 11.77 0.76
CA GLU A 717 15.62 12.95 0.10
C GLU A 717 15.54 12.73 -1.41
N MET A 718 14.57 13.39 -2.03
CA MET A 718 14.54 13.66 -3.46
C MET A 718 14.70 15.17 -3.67
N PRO A 719 15.94 15.68 -3.75
CA PRO A 719 16.22 17.13 -3.65
C PRO A 719 15.40 17.98 -4.65
N ASP A 720 15.36 17.57 -5.93
CA ASP A 720 14.67 18.31 -7.00
C ASP A 720 13.13 18.31 -6.90
N ARG A 721 12.59 17.52 -5.96
CA ARG A 721 11.17 17.21 -5.82
C ARG A 721 10.60 17.69 -4.48
N GLN A 722 11.45 18.15 -3.57
CA GLN A 722 11.06 18.56 -2.21
C GLN A 722 10.21 17.51 -1.49
N ILE A 723 10.62 16.25 -1.61
CA ILE A 723 10.03 15.13 -0.89
C ILE A 723 11.14 14.52 -0.05
N ASN A 724 10.95 14.51 1.27
CA ASN A 724 11.81 13.76 2.17
C ASN A 724 11.06 12.51 2.62
N VAL A 725 11.81 11.44 2.88
CA VAL A 725 11.27 10.21 3.43
C VAL A 725 12.05 9.80 4.66
N THR A 726 11.33 9.46 5.72
CA THR A 726 11.88 8.81 6.90
C THR A 726 11.27 7.42 7.01
N LEU A 727 12.06 6.39 6.72
CA LEU A 727 11.74 4.99 6.98
C LEU A 727 12.23 4.64 8.38
N THR A 728 11.31 4.27 9.27
CA THR A 728 11.63 3.81 10.62
C THR A 728 11.35 2.32 10.73
N TYR A 729 12.36 1.55 11.12
CA TYR A 729 12.28 0.12 11.39
C TYR A 729 11.95 -0.14 12.87
N GLU A 730 10.94 -0.96 13.13
CA GLU A 730 10.40 -1.27 14.46
C GLU A 730 10.10 0.01 15.28
N LYS A 731 9.30 0.93 14.74
CA LYS A 731 8.96 2.21 15.41
C LYS A 731 8.04 1.98 16.60
N VAL A 732 8.38 2.49 17.77
CA VAL A 732 7.52 2.46 18.96
C VAL A 732 6.64 3.71 18.97
N PHE A 733 5.33 3.51 18.97
CA PHE A 733 4.34 4.58 19.08
C PHE A 733 4.10 4.98 20.54
N SER A 734 3.39 6.10 20.76
CA SER A 734 3.01 6.58 22.09
C SER A 734 2.13 5.58 22.87
N ASN A 735 1.50 4.64 22.18
CA ASN A 735 0.68 3.57 22.75
C ASN A 735 1.47 2.26 23.01
N ASP A 736 2.81 2.32 23.03
CA ASP A 736 3.74 1.18 23.19
C ASP A 736 3.60 0.08 22.13
N ARG A 737 2.82 0.32 21.07
CA ARG A 737 2.74 -0.59 19.93
C ARG A 737 3.88 -0.33 18.97
N ARG A 738 4.25 -1.39 18.25
CA ARG A 738 5.44 -1.41 17.41
C ARG A 738 5.12 -2.02 16.04
N PRO A 739 4.71 -1.21 15.05
CA PRO A 739 4.71 -1.66 13.66
C PRO A 739 6.12 -1.97 13.18
N ASP A 740 6.21 -2.90 12.23
CA ASP A 740 7.50 -3.33 11.66
C ASP A 740 8.15 -2.21 10.82
N PHE A 741 7.36 -1.47 10.04
CA PHE A 741 7.83 -0.31 9.26
C PHE A 741 6.89 0.87 9.33
N VAL A 742 7.46 2.06 9.45
CA VAL A 742 6.75 3.34 9.30
C VAL A 742 7.48 4.20 8.29
N ILE A 743 6.79 4.63 7.24
CA ILE A 743 7.33 5.48 6.20
C ILE A 743 6.61 6.83 6.26
N ASP A 744 7.34 7.85 6.67
CA ASP A 744 6.86 9.23 6.74
C ASP A 744 7.35 9.99 5.50
N PHE A 745 6.43 10.37 4.61
CA PHE A 745 6.72 11.27 3.49
C PHE A 745 6.42 12.71 3.89
N GLU A 746 7.44 13.54 3.97
CA GLU A 746 7.32 14.98 4.22
C GLU A 746 7.18 15.72 2.89
N TYR A 747 6.17 16.59 2.80
CA TYR A 747 5.87 17.35 1.59
C TYR A 747 5.22 18.70 1.92
N TYR A 748 5.32 19.64 0.99
CA TYR A 748 4.77 20.97 1.13
C TYR A 748 3.39 21.10 0.47
N LYS A 749 2.44 21.73 1.16
CA LYS A 749 1.16 22.15 0.59
C LYS A 749 1.28 23.57 0.08
N TYR A 750 0.93 23.75 -1.19
CA TYR A 750 1.11 25.01 -1.91
C TYR A 750 -0.20 25.78 -2.07
N HIS A 751 -0.13 27.09 -1.93
CA HIS A 751 -1.24 28.03 -2.08
C HIS A 751 -0.85 29.16 -3.02
N TYR A 752 -1.79 29.59 -3.87
CA TYR A 752 -1.57 30.68 -4.82
C TYR A 752 -2.12 31.99 -4.25
N ASN A 753 -1.24 32.97 -4.02
CA ASN A 753 -1.64 34.31 -3.62
C ASN A 753 -2.06 35.13 -4.85
N LYS A 754 -3.36 35.41 -4.97
CA LYS A 754 -3.91 36.17 -6.10
C LYS A 754 -3.43 37.62 -6.16
N ASN A 755 -3.08 38.23 -5.03
CA ASN A 755 -2.69 39.64 -4.96
C ASN A 755 -1.29 39.85 -5.54
N ASN A 756 -0.34 39.01 -5.10
CA ASN A 756 1.06 39.12 -5.50
C ASN A 756 1.41 38.20 -6.68
N LYS A 757 0.47 37.38 -7.14
CA LYS A 757 0.62 36.40 -8.24
C LYS A 757 1.73 35.36 -7.99
N GLU A 758 1.99 35.04 -6.74
CA GLU A 758 3.07 34.14 -6.32
C GLU A 758 2.53 32.92 -5.54
N TRP A 759 3.26 31.81 -5.65
CA TRP A 759 3.03 30.62 -4.86
C TRP A 759 3.78 30.69 -3.53
N TYR A 760 3.13 30.28 -2.45
CA TYR A 760 3.76 30.03 -1.15
C TYR A 760 3.36 28.65 -0.64
N PHE A 761 4.05 28.15 0.39
CA PHE A 761 3.76 26.85 0.97
C PHE A 761 3.62 26.90 2.50
N GLU A 762 2.90 25.94 3.05
CA GLU A 762 2.73 25.77 4.50
C GLU A 762 4.02 25.33 5.20
N ILE A 763 4.31 25.92 6.36
CA ILE A 763 5.40 25.54 7.27
C ILE A 763 4.79 25.27 8.65
N PRO A 764 5.09 24.15 9.31
CA PRO A 764 6.00 23.07 8.89
C PRO A 764 5.43 22.22 7.73
N PRO A 765 6.27 21.42 7.03
CA PRO A 765 5.80 20.50 6.00
C PRO A 765 4.75 19.52 6.54
N SER A 766 3.83 19.11 5.67
CA SER A 766 2.84 18.07 5.96
C SER A 766 3.49 16.68 5.89
N ILE A 767 2.97 15.74 6.66
CA ILE A 767 3.43 14.35 6.69
C ILE A 767 2.33 13.42 6.18
N SER A 768 2.65 12.57 5.20
CA SER A 768 1.83 11.44 4.81
C SER A 768 2.48 10.15 5.30
N ARG A 769 1.87 9.53 6.31
CA ARG A 769 2.39 8.32 6.96
C ARG A 769 1.80 7.04 6.37
N LEU A 770 2.67 6.07 6.12
CA LEU A 770 2.36 4.69 5.79
C LEU A 770 2.91 3.78 6.89
N VAL A 771 2.02 2.98 7.49
CA VAL A 771 2.35 1.96 8.48
C VAL A 771 2.24 0.59 7.81
N ILE A 772 3.31 -0.20 7.90
CA ILE A 772 3.38 -1.53 7.31
C ILE A 772 3.76 -2.54 8.39
N ASP A 773 3.02 -3.65 8.44
CA ASP A 773 3.32 -4.79 9.30
C ASP A 773 3.64 -6.01 8.42
N ALA A 774 4.83 -6.58 8.56
CA ALA A 774 5.25 -7.79 7.87
C ALA A 774 4.79 -9.02 8.67
N LYS A 775 3.88 -9.81 8.08
CA LYS A 775 3.32 -10.98 8.72
C LYS A 775 3.60 -12.24 7.92
N PHE A 776 4.46 -13.07 8.48
CA PHE A 776 4.73 -14.41 7.99
C PHE A 776 3.69 -15.38 8.61
N PHE A 777 2.62 -15.66 7.87
CA PHE A 777 1.52 -16.52 8.33
C PHE A 777 1.72 -17.99 7.91
N ASP A 778 1.41 -18.91 8.83
CA ASP A 778 1.24 -20.34 8.53
C ASP A 778 -0.17 -20.69 8.05
N ASP A 779 -1.18 -19.87 8.36
CA ASP A 779 -2.54 -19.96 7.83
C ASP A 779 -2.78 -18.72 6.97
N SER A 780 -2.87 -18.91 5.65
CA SER A 780 -2.89 -17.85 4.66
C SER A 780 -4.27 -17.71 4.01
N SER A 781 -5.35 -17.71 4.80
CA SER A 781 -6.68 -17.41 4.28
C SER A 781 -6.96 -15.90 4.22
N GLU A 782 -7.77 -15.47 3.24
CA GLU A 782 -8.14 -14.06 3.04
C GLU A 782 -8.84 -13.48 4.27
N ASP A 783 -9.67 -14.30 4.93
CA ASP A 783 -10.38 -13.93 6.16
C ASP A 783 -9.41 -13.71 7.34
N HIS A 784 -8.33 -14.49 7.43
CA HIS A 784 -7.30 -14.30 8.45
C HIS A 784 -6.52 -12.99 8.26
N ILE A 785 -6.19 -12.64 7.01
CA ILE A 785 -5.48 -11.40 6.71
C ILE A 785 -6.37 -10.19 7.01
N ASN A 786 -7.64 -10.24 6.59
CA ASN A 786 -8.58 -9.16 6.85
C ASN A 786 -8.81 -8.96 8.35
N SER A 787 -9.01 -10.04 9.12
CA SER A 787 -9.13 -9.93 10.59
C SER A 787 -7.86 -9.41 11.27
N THR A 788 -6.68 -9.76 10.75
CA THR A 788 -5.42 -9.19 11.24
C THR A 788 -5.33 -7.70 10.92
N LEU A 789 -5.75 -7.27 9.73
CA LEU A 789 -5.78 -5.86 9.33
C LEU A 789 -6.73 -5.06 10.24
N ASP A 790 -7.91 -5.60 10.53
CA ASP A 790 -8.86 -5.02 11.48
C ASP A 790 -8.24 -4.91 12.89
N GLU A 791 -7.47 -5.90 13.37
CA GLU A 791 -6.73 -5.81 14.64
C GLU A 791 -5.71 -4.64 14.63
N LEU A 792 -4.96 -4.46 13.54
CA LEU A 792 -3.97 -3.38 13.44
C LEU A 792 -4.63 -1.99 13.50
N VAL A 793 -5.82 -1.86 12.92
CA VAL A 793 -6.57 -0.60 12.88
C VAL A 793 -7.34 -0.39 14.19
N ASP A 794 -8.25 -1.30 14.54
CA ASP A 794 -9.22 -1.11 15.62
C ASP A 794 -8.63 -1.28 17.02
N ILE A 795 -7.66 -2.19 17.17
CA ILE A 795 -7.09 -2.53 18.48
C ILE A 795 -5.73 -1.85 18.69
N LYS A 796 -4.89 -1.82 17.65
CA LYS A 796 -3.56 -1.19 17.75
C LYS A 796 -3.54 0.28 17.37
N GLY A 797 -4.62 0.81 16.76
CA GLY A 797 -4.74 2.22 16.42
C GLY A 797 -3.71 2.72 15.42
N TYR A 798 -3.23 1.85 14.52
CA TYR A 798 -2.18 2.23 13.55
C TYR A 798 -2.64 3.26 12.51
N ASP A 799 -3.95 3.33 12.27
CA ASP A 799 -4.56 4.28 11.35
C ASP A 799 -4.65 5.69 11.92
N ASP A 800 -4.47 5.87 13.23
CA ASP A 800 -4.53 7.15 13.93
C ASP A 800 -5.77 7.96 13.51
N ASN A 801 -6.96 7.44 13.84
CA ASN A 801 -8.25 8.02 13.45
C ASN A 801 -8.37 8.27 11.93
N ASN A 802 -8.04 7.25 11.13
CA ASN A 802 -8.08 7.29 9.65
C ASN A 802 -7.13 8.32 8.99
N ILE A 803 -6.13 8.84 9.71
CA ILE A 803 -5.09 9.72 9.15
C ILE A 803 -4.08 8.89 8.37
N ASN A 804 -3.51 7.87 9.01
CA ASN A 804 -2.45 7.03 8.46
C ASN A 804 -3.02 5.97 7.52
N ARG A 805 -2.15 5.46 6.66
CA ARG A 805 -2.44 4.28 5.85
C ARG A 805 -1.83 3.05 6.48
N VAL A 806 -2.57 1.93 6.51
CA VAL A 806 -2.15 0.70 7.21
C VAL A 806 -2.18 -0.49 6.27
N TYR A 807 -1.03 -1.12 6.06
CA TYR A 807 -0.92 -2.27 5.14
C TYR A 807 -0.24 -3.47 5.79
N ILE A 808 -0.70 -4.65 5.43
CA ILE A 808 -0.01 -5.91 5.74
C ILE A 808 0.83 -6.34 4.54
N ILE A 809 2.08 -6.71 4.78
CA ILE A 809 2.92 -7.43 3.82
C ILE A 809 2.98 -8.89 4.26
N HIS A 810 2.61 -9.82 3.37
CA HIS A 810 2.59 -11.25 3.71
C HIS A 810 3.13 -12.12 2.56
N PRO A 811 3.60 -13.33 2.86
CA PRO A 811 4.17 -14.20 1.82
C PRO A 811 3.17 -15.20 1.22
N GLY A 812 1.95 -15.33 1.79
CA GLY A 812 1.03 -16.39 1.36
C GLY A 812 0.51 -16.20 -0.07
N LYS A 813 0.44 -17.32 -0.80
CA LYS A 813 0.18 -17.39 -2.24
C LYS A 813 -1.30 -17.71 -2.52
N GLY A 814 -1.87 -17.11 -3.58
CA GLY A 814 -3.22 -17.46 -4.04
C GLY A 814 -4.33 -17.26 -3.00
N ILE A 815 -4.13 -16.34 -2.06
CA ILE A 815 -5.03 -16.16 -0.92
C ILE A 815 -6.37 -15.54 -1.33
N ILE A 816 -6.34 -14.65 -2.31
CA ILE A 816 -7.52 -13.87 -2.71
C ILE A 816 -8.49 -14.77 -3.45
N LYS A 817 -9.65 -15.01 -2.83
CA LYS A 817 -10.74 -15.81 -3.40
C LYS A 817 -11.51 -15.02 -4.46
N ARG A 818 -11.64 -13.69 -4.29
CA ARG A 818 -12.39 -12.81 -5.18
C ARG A 818 -11.52 -11.68 -5.69
N LYS A 819 -11.09 -11.79 -6.94
CA LYS A 819 -10.32 -10.73 -7.60
C LYS A 819 -11.13 -9.45 -7.66
N THR A 820 -10.44 -8.33 -7.56
CA THR A 820 -11.04 -7.00 -7.66
C THR A 820 -10.76 -6.29 -8.98
N SER A 821 -9.93 -6.89 -9.83
CA SER A 821 -9.48 -6.37 -11.13
C SER A 821 -9.21 -7.55 -12.06
N PRO A 822 -9.24 -7.37 -13.39
CA PRO A 822 -8.76 -8.39 -14.34
C PRO A 822 -7.22 -8.48 -14.38
N LEU A 823 -6.52 -7.55 -13.74
CA LEU A 823 -5.06 -7.45 -13.78
C LEU A 823 -4.42 -8.47 -12.82
N ILE A 824 -3.25 -8.99 -13.20
CA ILE A 824 -2.56 -10.09 -12.49
C ILE A 824 -2.39 -9.80 -10.99
N TRP A 825 -2.08 -8.56 -10.62
CA TRP A 825 -1.81 -8.17 -9.23
C TRP A 825 -3.00 -8.40 -8.30
N SER A 826 -4.25 -8.35 -8.78
CA SER A 826 -5.44 -8.48 -7.91
C SER A 826 -5.74 -9.92 -7.50
N SER A 827 -4.98 -10.88 -8.01
CA SER A 827 -4.98 -12.26 -7.48
C SER A 827 -4.22 -12.40 -6.16
N SER A 828 -3.39 -11.41 -5.83
CA SER A 828 -2.40 -11.51 -4.76
C SER A 828 -2.35 -10.27 -3.85
N CYS A 829 -3.01 -9.16 -4.22
CA CYS A 829 -2.99 -7.91 -3.48
C CYS A 829 -4.37 -7.23 -3.44
N ASP A 830 -4.63 -6.51 -2.34
CA ASP A 830 -5.66 -5.48 -2.25
C ASP A 830 -5.01 -4.16 -1.82
N TYR A 831 -4.94 -3.18 -2.73
CA TYR A 831 -4.43 -1.85 -2.45
C TYR A 831 -5.42 -0.95 -1.70
N GLY A 832 -6.44 -1.51 -1.05
CA GLY A 832 -7.41 -0.78 -0.24
C GLY A 832 -8.63 -0.36 -1.01
N HIS A 833 -9.21 -1.35 -1.66
CA HIS A 833 -10.44 -1.19 -2.39
C HIS A 833 -11.64 -1.89 -1.72
N ASN A 834 -11.38 -2.87 -0.85
CA ASN A 834 -12.40 -3.45 0.01
C ASN A 834 -12.60 -2.58 1.25
N ALA A 835 -13.85 -2.40 1.65
CA ALA A 835 -14.20 -1.73 2.90
C ALA A 835 -14.00 -2.63 4.12
N LYS A 836 -13.93 -2.01 5.30
CA LYS A 836 -14.16 -2.67 6.60
C LYS A 836 -15.48 -3.45 6.57
N VAL A 837 -15.41 -4.72 6.95
CA VAL A 837 -16.60 -5.51 7.30
C VAL A 837 -16.99 -5.05 8.71
N ILE A 838 -17.98 -4.18 8.83
CA ILE A 838 -18.60 -3.93 10.14
C ILE A 838 -19.21 -5.25 10.60
N ASN A 839 -18.93 -5.68 11.83
CA ASN A 839 -19.46 -6.89 12.44
C ASN A 839 -21.00 -6.81 12.54
N THR A 840 -21.69 -7.14 11.46
CA THR A 840 -23.15 -7.32 11.43
C THR A 840 -23.47 -8.75 10.97
N GLN A 841 -24.57 -9.30 11.48
CA GLN A 841 -24.86 -10.74 11.43
C GLN A 841 -25.40 -11.22 10.07
N THR A 842 -25.81 -10.33 9.16
CA THR A 842 -26.38 -10.75 7.88
C THR A 842 -25.32 -10.78 6.76
N ILE A 843 -25.42 -11.79 5.88
CA ILE A 843 -24.57 -11.94 4.68
C ILE A 843 -24.69 -10.71 3.76
N LEU A 844 -25.86 -10.08 3.74
CA LEU A 844 -26.18 -8.91 2.94
C LEU A 844 -25.49 -7.64 3.45
N GLU A 845 -25.48 -7.38 4.76
CA GLU A 845 -24.83 -6.20 5.35
C GLU A 845 -23.30 -6.30 5.32
N LYS A 846 -22.74 -7.51 5.51
CA LYS A 846 -21.31 -7.78 5.28
C LYS A 846 -20.89 -7.54 3.82
N PHE A 847 -21.83 -7.64 2.87
CA PHE A 847 -21.59 -7.32 1.46
C PHE A 847 -21.79 -5.82 1.17
N ILE A 848 -22.76 -5.16 1.80
CA ILE A 848 -23.00 -3.72 1.68
C ILE A 848 -21.86 -2.90 2.29
N ALA A 849 -21.32 -3.28 3.45
CA ALA A 849 -20.16 -2.63 4.04
C ALA A 849 -18.99 -2.60 3.03
N ARG A 850 -18.74 -3.73 2.32
CA ARG A 850 -17.73 -3.87 1.24
C ARG A 850 -17.91 -2.93 0.04
N THR A 851 -19.02 -2.22 -0.09
CA THR A 851 -19.27 -1.28 -1.20
C THR A 851 -18.70 0.13 -0.98
N ARG A 852 -18.23 0.46 0.24
CA ARG A 852 -17.52 1.72 0.56
C ARG A 852 -16.01 1.50 0.60
N SER A 853 -15.33 1.74 -0.51
CA SER A 853 -13.87 1.56 -0.58
C SER A 853 -13.13 2.36 0.49
N SER A 854 -12.05 1.81 1.04
CA SER A 854 -11.19 2.50 2.03
C SER A 854 -10.39 3.65 1.42
N ASN A 855 -10.61 4.00 0.15
CA ASN A 855 -9.89 5.06 -0.57
C ASN A 855 -8.37 4.87 -0.44
N HIS A 856 -7.92 3.62 -0.58
CA HIS A 856 -6.52 3.22 -0.40
C HIS A 856 -5.94 3.53 1.00
N LYS A 857 -6.76 3.48 2.05
CA LYS A 857 -6.32 3.70 3.43
C LYS A 857 -5.79 2.44 4.09
N GLN A 858 -6.37 1.28 3.78
CA GLN A 858 -5.97 0.03 4.38
C GLN A 858 -6.04 -1.12 3.40
N GLY A 859 -5.11 -2.06 3.45
CA GLY A 859 -5.07 -3.22 2.56
C GLY A 859 -3.95 -4.19 2.86
N HIS A 860 -3.63 -5.06 1.90
CA HIS A 860 -2.55 -6.02 2.04
C HIS A 860 -1.93 -6.38 0.69
N ILE A 861 -0.64 -6.73 0.69
CA ILE A 861 0.07 -7.19 -0.50
C ILE A 861 0.79 -8.51 -0.24
N CYS A 862 0.75 -9.39 -1.23
CA CYS A 862 1.62 -10.56 -1.26
C CYS A 862 3.01 -10.16 -1.76
N PHE A 863 4.03 -10.41 -0.93
CA PHE A 863 5.41 -10.13 -1.26
C PHE A 863 6.34 -11.31 -0.91
N ILE A 864 6.92 -11.94 -1.92
CA ILE A 864 7.87 -13.05 -1.84
C ILE A 864 8.94 -12.94 -2.93
N PRO A 865 10.06 -13.66 -2.81
CA PRO A 865 11.06 -13.77 -3.86
C PRO A 865 10.45 -14.22 -5.20
N SER A 866 10.85 -13.55 -6.28
CA SER A 866 10.15 -13.52 -7.58
C SER A 866 10.06 -14.84 -8.35
N LYS A 867 10.74 -15.92 -7.92
CA LYS A 867 10.60 -17.24 -8.56
C LYS A 867 9.25 -17.92 -8.24
N SER A 868 8.64 -17.57 -7.11
CA SER A 868 7.46 -18.26 -6.60
C SER A 868 6.14 -17.55 -6.96
N ILE A 869 6.15 -16.23 -7.17
CA ILE A 869 5.03 -15.43 -7.70
C ILE A 869 5.60 -14.39 -8.67
N GLU A 870 5.12 -14.43 -9.91
CA GLU A 870 5.47 -13.45 -10.93
C GLU A 870 5.04 -12.03 -10.50
N GLY A 871 5.92 -11.04 -10.65
CA GLY A 871 5.59 -9.64 -10.37
C GLY A 871 5.45 -9.30 -8.88
N SER A 872 5.93 -10.14 -7.96
CA SER A 872 5.82 -9.87 -6.52
C SER A 872 6.52 -8.57 -6.08
N ILE A 873 7.69 -8.25 -6.64
CA ILE A 873 8.36 -6.96 -6.42
C ILE A 873 7.55 -5.78 -6.95
N ASP A 874 6.82 -5.97 -8.06
CA ASP A 874 5.93 -4.95 -8.59
C ASP A 874 4.80 -4.65 -7.61
N ASN A 875 4.41 -5.60 -6.74
CA ASN A 875 3.38 -5.35 -5.73
C ASN A 875 3.84 -4.35 -4.66
N LEU A 876 5.05 -4.55 -4.12
CA LEU A 876 5.63 -3.60 -3.17
C LEU A 876 5.87 -2.23 -3.83
N LYS A 877 6.37 -2.22 -5.08
CA LYS A 877 6.54 -0.98 -5.84
C LYS A 877 5.22 -0.25 -6.07
N ARG A 878 4.13 -0.95 -6.41
CA ARG A 878 2.78 -0.35 -6.56
C ARG A 878 2.28 0.27 -5.26
N LEU A 879 2.50 -0.39 -4.11
CA LEU A 879 2.13 0.15 -2.80
C LEU A 879 2.88 1.46 -2.52
N LEU A 880 4.21 1.46 -2.68
CA LEU A 880 5.01 2.67 -2.49
C LEU A 880 4.64 3.76 -3.51
N LEU A 881 4.40 3.39 -4.78
CA LEU A 881 3.98 4.31 -5.84
C LEU A 881 2.66 5.03 -5.48
N LEU A 882 1.66 4.28 -5.01
CA LEU A 882 0.37 4.82 -4.52
C LEU A 882 0.59 5.91 -3.46
N HIS A 883 1.53 5.70 -2.53
CA HIS A 883 1.80 6.65 -1.46
C HIS A 883 2.64 7.86 -1.89
N ILE A 884 3.66 7.66 -2.72
CA ILE A 884 4.47 8.77 -3.22
C ILE A 884 3.64 9.66 -4.15
N GLN A 885 2.79 9.08 -5.01
CA GLN A 885 1.90 9.87 -5.88
C GLN A 885 0.93 10.74 -5.08
N HIS A 886 0.49 10.31 -3.89
CA HIS A 886 -0.36 11.12 -3.00
C HIS A 886 0.30 12.42 -2.54
N VAL A 887 1.62 12.45 -2.37
CA VAL A 887 2.36 13.64 -1.92
C VAL A 887 2.87 14.52 -3.07
N THR A 888 2.57 14.15 -4.32
CA THR A 888 2.93 14.99 -5.47
C THR A 888 2.04 16.23 -5.59
N THR A 889 2.57 17.31 -6.14
CA THR A 889 1.89 18.59 -6.39
C THR A 889 2.35 19.15 -7.73
N VAL A 890 1.44 19.86 -8.40
CA VAL A 890 1.71 20.63 -9.62
C VAL A 890 1.22 22.06 -9.45
N LEU A 891 2.10 23.01 -9.76
CA LEU A 891 1.84 24.45 -9.72
C LEU A 891 1.72 24.95 -11.16
N TYR A 892 0.66 25.68 -11.42
CA TYR A 892 0.39 26.23 -12.74
C TYR A 892 -0.33 27.57 -12.64
N SER A 893 -0.10 28.41 -13.64
CA SER A 893 -0.71 29.73 -13.78
C SER A 893 -1.51 29.79 -15.09
N LYS A 894 -2.65 30.49 -15.07
CA LYS A 894 -3.40 30.77 -16.30
C LYS A 894 -2.86 32.06 -16.92
N LYS A 895 -2.33 31.98 -18.14
CA LYS A 895 -1.86 33.11 -18.96
C LYS A 895 -2.75 33.26 -20.20
N GLU A 896 -2.62 34.35 -20.95
CA GLU A 896 -3.42 34.62 -22.17
C GLU A 896 -3.33 33.47 -23.20
N ASN A 897 -2.18 32.83 -23.31
CA ASN A 897 -1.92 31.73 -24.24
C ASN A 897 -2.21 30.32 -23.67
N GLY A 898 -2.90 30.21 -22.54
CA GLY A 898 -3.30 28.93 -21.93
C GLY A 898 -2.73 28.68 -20.53
N ILE A 899 -2.63 27.40 -20.16
CA ILE A 899 -2.13 26.98 -18.85
C ILE A 899 -0.60 26.86 -18.92
N HIS A 900 0.09 27.65 -18.12
CA HIS A 900 1.53 27.62 -17.96
C HIS A 900 1.91 26.78 -16.73
N LEU A 901 2.85 25.86 -16.89
CA LEU A 901 3.38 25.05 -15.79
C LEU A 901 4.47 25.84 -15.07
N ASP A 902 4.29 26.10 -13.78
CA ASP A 902 5.26 26.86 -12.99
C ASP A 902 6.26 25.91 -12.29
N TRP A 903 5.77 24.81 -11.72
CA TRP A 903 6.59 23.80 -11.05
C TRP A 903 5.84 22.48 -10.84
N HIS A 904 6.55 21.37 -10.65
CA HIS A 904 5.96 20.10 -10.20
C HIS A 904 7.00 19.24 -9.48
N ASN A 905 6.54 18.27 -8.69
CA ASN A 905 7.40 17.23 -8.12
C ASN A 905 7.09 15.80 -8.62
N TYR A 906 6.25 15.66 -9.66
CA TYR A 906 6.00 14.35 -10.32
C TYR A 906 7.28 13.63 -10.69
N PHE A 907 7.35 12.32 -10.47
CA PHE A 907 8.46 11.43 -10.81
C PHE A 907 8.02 10.40 -11.85
N CYS A 908 8.96 9.80 -12.58
CA CYS A 908 8.62 8.70 -13.47
C CYS A 908 8.40 7.40 -12.68
N THR A 909 7.30 6.71 -12.98
CA THR A 909 6.90 5.47 -12.28
C THR A 909 7.77 4.25 -12.63
N THR A 910 8.67 4.40 -13.61
CA THR A 910 9.42 3.30 -14.21
C THR A 910 10.92 3.47 -14.08
N CYS A 911 11.45 4.65 -14.41
CA CYS A 911 12.86 4.98 -14.28
C CYS A 911 12.99 6.17 -13.33
N SER A 912 14.02 6.17 -12.48
CA SER A 912 14.33 7.23 -11.51
C SER A 912 14.83 8.53 -12.15
N ALA A 913 14.35 8.83 -13.36
CA ALA A 913 14.67 10.01 -14.18
C ALA A 913 14.52 11.32 -13.39
N ASN A 914 15.38 12.27 -13.73
CA ASN A 914 15.35 13.61 -13.14
C ASN A 914 14.06 14.35 -13.48
N ARG A 915 13.73 15.38 -12.70
CA ARG A 915 12.50 16.17 -12.91
C ARG A 915 12.44 16.76 -14.32
N ASP A 916 13.54 17.30 -14.82
CA ASP A 916 13.60 18.01 -16.11
C ASP A 916 13.53 17.06 -17.33
N GLU A 917 13.66 15.75 -17.08
CA GLU A 917 13.42 14.70 -18.07
C GLU A 917 11.93 14.38 -18.23
N LEU A 918 11.06 14.96 -17.40
CA LEU A 918 9.62 14.78 -17.48
C LEU A 918 8.97 15.94 -18.23
N ILE A 919 8.20 15.58 -19.25
CA ILE A 919 7.34 16.51 -19.98
C ILE A 919 5.96 16.43 -19.35
N VAL A 920 5.50 17.52 -18.75
CA VAL A 920 4.18 17.62 -18.12
C VAL A 920 3.29 18.52 -18.96
N THR A 921 2.26 17.94 -19.57
CA THR A 921 1.35 18.66 -20.47
C THR A 921 -0.02 18.83 -19.80
N PRO A 922 -0.47 20.06 -19.52
CA PRO A 922 -1.80 20.31 -18.99
C PRO A 922 -2.86 20.13 -20.08
N LYS A 923 -3.99 19.52 -19.71
CA LYS A 923 -5.17 19.36 -20.56
C LYS A 923 -6.43 19.77 -19.78
N PRO A 924 -7.12 20.86 -20.18
CA PRO A 924 -8.36 21.27 -19.56
C PRO A 924 -9.43 20.17 -19.66
N THR A 925 -10.16 19.98 -18.57
CA THR A 925 -11.31 19.07 -18.47
C THR A 925 -12.49 19.81 -17.84
N ARG A 926 -13.70 19.25 -17.94
CA ARG A 926 -14.91 19.88 -17.37
C ARG A 926 -14.84 20.13 -15.85
N LYS A 927 -14.03 19.37 -15.09
CA LYS A 927 -13.92 19.46 -13.62
C LYS A 927 -12.53 19.86 -13.10
N GLY A 928 -11.64 20.34 -13.97
CA GLY A 928 -10.29 20.74 -13.58
C GLY A 928 -9.29 20.58 -14.71
N ILE A 929 -8.02 20.45 -14.36
CA ILE A 929 -6.93 20.24 -15.33
C ILE A 929 -6.38 18.84 -15.10
N SER A 930 -6.39 18.03 -16.15
CA SER A 930 -5.64 16.77 -16.17
C SER A 930 -4.22 17.04 -16.64
N PHE A 931 -3.25 16.25 -16.15
CA PHE A 931 -1.86 16.38 -16.54
C PHE A 931 -1.39 15.07 -17.16
N ASN A 932 -0.83 15.13 -18.37
CA ASN A 932 -0.13 14.01 -18.98
C ASN A 932 1.36 14.16 -18.69
N ILE A 933 1.96 13.15 -18.05
CA ILE A 933 3.38 13.13 -17.70
C ILE A 933 4.06 12.10 -18.57
N LYS A 934 5.08 12.52 -19.32
CA LYS A 934 5.91 11.67 -20.18
C LYS A 934 7.38 11.77 -19.81
N CYS A 935 8.03 10.64 -19.59
CA CYS A 935 9.47 10.59 -19.37
C CYS A 935 10.24 10.56 -20.70
N LYS A 936 11.27 11.40 -20.86
CA LYS A 936 12.16 11.39 -22.04
C LYS A 936 13.11 10.18 -22.05
N SER A 937 13.48 9.67 -20.88
CA SER A 937 14.54 8.67 -20.69
C SER A 937 14.05 7.26 -20.94
N CYS A 938 12.94 6.87 -20.31
CA CYS A 938 12.33 5.53 -20.48
C CYS A 938 10.98 5.56 -21.18
N TYR A 939 10.57 6.71 -21.73
CA TYR A 939 9.32 6.89 -22.49
C TYR A 939 8.02 6.58 -21.74
N SER A 940 8.10 6.25 -20.44
CA SER A 940 6.92 5.89 -19.66
C SER A 940 5.99 7.09 -19.48
N GLU A 941 4.70 6.83 -19.60
CA GLU A 941 3.65 7.83 -19.52
C GLU A 941 2.67 7.48 -18.41
N PHE A 942 2.16 8.48 -17.71
CA PHE A 942 1.02 8.35 -16.80
C PHE A 942 0.22 9.65 -16.77
N VAL A 943 -1.05 9.55 -16.34
CA VAL A 943 -1.96 10.69 -16.34
C VAL A 943 -2.48 10.93 -14.92
N GLU A 944 -2.34 12.16 -14.45
CA GLU A 944 -3.12 12.64 -13.32
C GLU A 944 -4.47 13.17 -13.82
N ASN A 945 -5.55 12.74 -13.17
CA ASN A 945 -6.89 13.23 -13.42
C ASN A 945 -7.74 13.26 -12.14
N PHE A 946 -8.95 13.79 -12.21
CA PHE A 946 -9.88 13.87 -11.09
C PHE A 946 -11.15 13.08 -11.40
N CYS A 947 -11.71 12.44 -10.36
CA CYS A 947 -12.99 11.78 -10.46
C CYS A 947 -14.09 12.78 -10.81
N TYR A 948 -14.80 12.54 -11.91
CA TYR A 948 -15.90 13.41 -12.31
C TYR A 948 -17.08 13.40 -11.33
N ASN A 949 -17.23 12.38 -10.47
CA ASN A 949 -18.27 12.36 -9.46
C ASN A 949 -17.84 13.15 -8.21
N CYS A 950 -16.84 12.62 -7.49
CA CYS A 950 -16.44 13.10 -6.15
C CYS A 950 -15.17 13.95 -6.10
N LYS A 951 -14.57 14.30 -7.25
CA LYS A 951 -13.32 15.08 -7.36
C LYS A 951 -12.07 14.45 -6.72
N THR A 952 -12.13 13.19 -6.28
CA THR A 952 -10.94 12.44 -5.83
C THR A 952 -9.86 12.45 -6.92
N ARG A 953 -8.63 12.80 -6.54
CA ARG A 953 -7.45 12.78 -7.42
C ARG A 953 -7.05 11.34 -7.74
N LEU A 954 -6.73 11.06 -9.00
CA LEU A 954 -6.48 9.71 -9.54
C LEU A 954 -5.27 9.71 -10.46
N PHE A 955 -4.54 8.60 -10.46
CA PHE A 955 -3.39 8.39 -11.34
C PHE A 955 -3.64 7.18 -12.24
N LYS A 956 -3.62 7.40 -13.55
CA LYS A 956 -3.66 6.32 -14.55
C LYS A 956 -2.22 5.97 -14.94
N ASN A 957 -1.70 4.89 -14.38
CA ASN A 957 -0.30 4.48 -14.52
C ASN A 957 -0.06 3.37 -15.58
N GLY A 958 -1.01 3.15 -16.50
CA GLY A 958 -0.99 2.00 -17.42
C GLY A 958 -1.32 0.67 -16.73
N THR A 959 -1.42 -0.43 -17.50
CA THR A 959 -1.90 -1.72 -16.96
C THR A 959 -0.90 -2.34 -15.98
N LYS A 960 0.40 -2.12 -16.19
CA LYS A 960 1.46 -2.64 -15.32
C LYS A 960 1.48 -1.99 -13.93
N TRP A 961 1.42 -0.66 -13.85
CA TRP A 961 1.65 0.09 -12.59
C TRP A 961 0.38 0.65 -11.95
N THR A 962 -0.79 0.47 -12.58
CA THR A 962 -2.04 0.86 -11.93
C THR A 962 -2.27 0.02 -10.69
N TYR A 963 -2.61 0.71 -9.60
CA TYR A 963 -3.05 0.11 -8.33
C TYR A 963 -4.54 0.30 -8.11
N HIS A 964 -5.24 0.98 -9.05
CA HIS A 964 -6.70 1.12 -9.02
C HIS A 964 -7.37 -0.11 -9.65
N ARG A 965 -8.54 -0.52 -9.13
CA ARG A 965 -9.41 -1.50 -9.81
C ARG A 965 -9.72 -1.04 -11.23
N THR A 966 -9.73 -1.97 -12.17
CA THR A 966 -10.19 -1.75 -13.54
C THR A 966 -11.41 -2.63 -13.84
N TYR A 967 -12.07 -2.39 -14.97
CA TYR A 967 -13.25 -3.15 -15.36
C TYR A 967 -12.88 -4.49 -16.00
N SER A 968 -13.68 -5.53 -15.76
CA SER A 968 -13.55 -6.84 -16.43
C SER A 968 -13.48 -6.72 -17.96
N GLU A 969 -14.22 -5.78 -18.53
CA GLU A 969 -14.30 -5.52 -19.97
C GLU A 969 -13.21 -4.59 -20.48
N ASN A 970 -12.58 -3.78 -19.62
CA ASN A 970 -11.57 -2.80 -20.03
C ASN A 970 -10.51 -2.61 -18.94
N THR A 971 -9.29 -3.03 -19.27
CA THR A 971 -8.13 -3.07 -18.38
C THR A 971 -7.41 -1.74 -18.24
N THR A 972 -7.72 -0.72 -19.05
CA THR A 972 -7.11 0.61 -18.98
C THR A 972 -7.95 1.60 -18.16
N HIS A 973 -9.24 1.31 -17.97
CA HIS A 973 -10.18 2.16 -17.26
C HIS A 973 -10.18 1.91 -15.74
N CYS A 974 -9.67 2.89 -14.99
CA CYS A 974 -9.62 2.85 -13.53
C CYS A 974 -10.95 3.26 -12.89
N ARG A 975 -11.38 2.53 -11.87
CA ARG A 975 -12.49 2.87 -10.98
C ARG A 975 -12.03 3.83 -9.90
N CYS A 976 -12.84 4.83 -9.57
CA CYS A 976 -12.53 5.73 -8.47
C CYS A 976 -12.57 4.98 -7.12
N PRO A 977 -11.49 4.97 -6.32
CA PRO A 977 -11.43 4.29 -5.03
C PRO A 977 -12.24 4.99 -3.93
N ASN A 978 -12.84 6.16 -4.18
CA ASN A 978 -13.75 6.80 -3.23
C ASN A 978 -15.23 6.47 -3.50
N CYS A 979 -15.71 6.67 -4.74
CA CYS A 979 -17.13 6.51 -5.08
C CYS A 979 -17.45 5.33 -6.02
N ASN A 980 -16.44 4.58 -6.48
CA ASN A 980 -16.53 3.52 -7.51
C ASN A 980 -17.15 3.98 -8.85
N ALA A 981 -17.25 5.29 -9.12
CA ALA A 981 -17.75 5.79 -10.40
C ALA A 981 -16.77 5.50 -11.55
N ASP A 982 -17.32 5.26 -12.74
CA ASP A 982 -16.57 5.15 -13.99
C ASP A 982 -16.08 6.53 -14.44
N LEU A 983 -14.84 6.60 -14.92
CA LEU A 983 -14.26 7.80 -15.52
C LEU A 983 -14.69 8.02 -16.97
N TYR A 984 -15.19 6.99 -17.69
CA TYR A 984 -15.52 7.08 -19.12
C TYR A 984 -17.02 7.25 -19.43
N GLN A 985 -17.93 6.74 -18.58
CA GLN A 985 -19.38 7.01 -18.72
C GLN A 985 -19.73 8.51 -18.66
N LEU A 986 -18.83 9.35 -18.16
CA LEU A 986 -19.04 10.80 -18.07
C LEU A 986 -18.36 11.62 -19.18
N THR A 987 -17.52 10.99 -20.02
CA THR A 987 -16.90 11.62 -21.20
C THR A 987 -17.64 11.35 -22.50
N ASN A 988 -18.41 10.26 -22.59
CA ASN A 988 -19.27 9.98 -23.76
C ASN A 988 -20.64 10.70 -23.71
N MET A 989 -20.95 11.40 -22.61
CA MET A 989 -22.06 12.38 -22.59
C MET A 989 -21.73 13.69 -23.34
N ASP A 990 -20.56 13.77 -24.00
CA ASP A 990 -20.11 14.96 -24.74
C ASP A 990 -20.51 14.90 -26.23
N LYS A 991 -21.22 13.84 -26.66
CA LYS A 991 -21.79 13.69 -28.02
C LYS A 991 -23.33 13.60 -28.08
N PHE A 992 -24.02 13.88 -26.98
CA PHE A 992 -25.48 14.06 -26.96
C PHE A 992 -25.84 15.49 -26.58
#